data_AF-A0A1G8JKA4-F1
#
_entry.id   AF-A0A1G8JKA4-F1
#
_cell.length_a   1.000
_cell.length_b   1.000
_cell.length_c   1.000
_cell.angle_alpha   90.00
_cell.angle_beta   90.00
_cell.angle_gamma   90.00
#
_symmetry.space_group_name_H-M   'P 1'
#
loop_
_entity.id
_entity.type
_entity.pdbx_description
1 polymer ?
#
loop_
_entity_poly.entity_id
_entity_poly.type
_entity_poly.pdbx_seq_one_letter_code
_entity_poly.pdbx_strand_id
1 'polypeptide(L)'
;MKEISIEEQLKDKGIRNSLLIEAFQDIPEAFFLSENLHPYFYEDIRIEKAIEKTEPRVIVVARMLEQLEVKEEEKILVIGVDSVYILAALSKIYKEVYTVETTKTYAEWALEVLKNIEVTNVHIKTGKLVNGWKTKGPFNAILSASEFKEVPNTIKQQLNIGAKLLAPVGPDWAHVMLEIIERTSETDFITKALRDNYFIPKPKLIPKIGTKMYPENEIIDEIGISSIPFKTIKKFPIDGLLERIGDAKVVLLGEASHGTSEFYAMRQEITKALIEKKGFNLVCAEADWSDAEQINNYVRNQYQSQDWMPFARFPEWMWKNREVLDFVEWLKKNNTKHNNTIGFYGLDLYGLENSIDLVINYLEEIDSDLAALAKLRYSCIMPYMSNPTVYGKLVKNQKLESCEKAVLKMLFDLLKNKNKLNHSQAYFYAYQNATVVVDAERYYKAMYYGSAESWNLRDFHMFYTLKSLLSYHGKDSKAVVWAHNSHIGNALATEMYARGEINIGHLCKEHFESKSYNIGFGTHTGTVAAAKNWGDAMQVMPINNSLAESYEHLCHKTNVTNFTLPLREQYSEKNLRELLSTPRLERAIGVVYRSETELMSHYFKTVLPSQFDEYIWFNKTKAITPLKIKTEKPELKYMHPFGRIDK
;
A
#
# COMPACT_ATOMS: atom_id res chain seq x y z
N MET A 1 -25.93 -10.23 -23.30
CA MET A 1 -26.09 -9.07 -22.39
C MET A 1 -26.53 -7.90 -23.24
N LYS A 2 -27.41 -7.02 -22.74
CA LYS A 2 -27.68 -5.75 -23.43
C LYS A 2 -26.39 -4.93 -23.35
N GLU A 3 -25.87 -4.47 -24.48
CA GLU A 3 -24.82 -3.46 -24.51
C GLU A 3 -25.34 -2.22 -23.77
N ILE A 4 -24.74 -1.91 -22.62
CA ILE A 4 -25.04 -0.67 -21.90
C ILE A 4 -24.34 0.45 -22.67
N SER A 5 -25.05 1.54 -22.92
CA SER A 5 -24.46 2.69 -23.62
C SER A 5 -23.40 3.37 -22.74
N ILE A 6 -22.37 3.95 -23.37
CA ILE A 6 -21.41 4.84 -22.70
C ILE A 6 -22.08 5.91 -21.83
N GLU A 7 -23.24 6.40 -22.26
CA GLU A 7 -24.07 7.34 -21.54
C GLU A 7 -24.45 6.81 -20.16
N GLU A 8 -24.94 5.58 -20.12
CA GLU A 8 -25.43 4.91 -18.92
C GLU A 8 -24.28 4.62 -17.96
N GLN A 9 -23.09 4.31 -18.46
CA GLN A 9 -21.92 4.04 -17.61
C GLN A 9 -21.32 5.31 -17.01
N LEU A 10 -21.20 6.39 -17.79
CA LEU A 10 -20.81 7.69 -17.26
C LEU A 10 -21.80 8.16 -16.19
N LYS A 11 -23.11 7.99 -16.44
CA LYS A 11 -24.15 8.30 -15.45
C LYS A 11 -24.06 7.41 -14.21
N ASP A 12 -23.83 6.10 -14.33
CA ASP A 12 -23.70 5.22 -13.15
C ASP A 12 -22.50 5.64 -12.26
N LYS A 13 -21.40 6.09 -12.89
CA LYS A 13 -20.19 6.55 -12.18
C LYS A 13 -20.26 7.97 -11.63
N GLY A 14 -21.44 8.58 -11.67
CA GLY A 14 -21.73 9.88 -11.06
C GLY A 14 -21.48 11.09 -11.96
N ILE A 15 -21.19 10.89 -13.25
CA ILE A 15 -21.10 11.98 -14.22
C ILE A 15 -22.51 12.45 -14.54
N ARG A 16 -22.76 13.74 -14.43
CA ARG A 16 -24.09 14.35 -14.63
C ARG A 16 -24.05 15.43 -15.70
N ASN A 17 -22.87 15.97 -16.02
CA ASN A 17 -22.70 16.98 -17.05
C ASN A 17 -22.97 16.39 -18.45
N SER A 18 -23.99 16.91 -19.12
CA SER A 18 -24.42 16.44 -20.44
C SER A 18 -23.37 16.67 -21.53
N LEU A 19 -22.61 17.77 -21.47
CA LEU A 19 -21.54 18.07 -22.43
C LEU A 19 -20.43 17.03 -22.34
N LEU A 20 -20.06 16.61 -21.13
CA LEU A 20 -19.09 15.54 -20.92
C LEU A 20 -19.60 14.22 -21.47
N ILE A 21 -20.83 13.87 -21.13
CA ILE A 21 -21.45 12.63 -21.56
C ILE A 21 -21.43 12.57 -23.10
N GLU A 22 -21.95 13.60 -23.78
CA GLU A 22 -22.01 13.71 -25.25
C GLU A 22 -20.61 13.69 -25.89
N ALA A 23 -19.66 14.47 -25.36
CA ALA A 23 -18.30 14.55 -25.89
C ALA A 23 -17.62 13.18 -25.93
N PHE A 24 -17.89 12.32 -24.96
CA PHE A 24 -17.34 10.99 -24.88
C PHE A 24 -18.06 9.97 -25.79
N GLN A 25 -19.31 10.18 -26.23
CA GLN A 25 -20.06 9.16 -27.01
C GLN A 25 -19.61 9.08 -28.48
N ASP A 26 -19.28 10.22 -29.08
CA ASP A 26 -19.05 10.30 -30.52
C ASP A 26 -17.56 10.19 -30.90
N ILE A 27 -16.71 9.63 -30.03
CA ILE A 27 -15.28 9.49 -30.33
C ILE A 27 -15.07 8.14 -31.02
N PRO A 28 -14.45 8.08 -32.23
CA PRO A 28 -14.20 6.83 -32.92
C PRO A 28 -13.25 5.92 -32.12
N GLU A 29 -13.81 5.06 -31.29
CA GLU A 29 -13.07 4.15 -30.38
C GLU A 29 -12.03 3.29 -31.11
N ALA A 30 -12.23 3.02 -32.41
CA ALA A 30 -11.37 2.20 -33.28
C ALA A 30 -9.97 2.78 -33.51
N PHE A 31 -9.81 4.07 -33.25
CA PHE A 31 -8.51 4.74 -33.34
C PHE A 31 -7.74 4.72 -32.02
N PHE A 32 -8.40 4.39 -30.91
CA PHE A 32 -7.85 4.45 -29.56
C PHE A 32 -7.67 3.06 -28.94
N LEU A 33 -8.28 2.04 -29.53
CA LEU A 33 -8.24 0.63 -29.13
C LEU A 33 -8.26 -0.28 -30.37
N SER A 34 -7.64 -1.47 -30.31
CA SER A 34 -7.81 -2.50 -31.35
C SER A 34 -9.27 -3.01 -31.37
N GLU A 35 -9.81 -3.43 -32.53
CA GLU A 35 -11.21 -3.91 -32.71
C GLU A 35 -11.72 -4.84 -31.60
N ASN A 36 -10.85 -5.65 -30.99
CA ASN A 36 -11.17 -6.58 -29.90
C ASN A 36 -11.50 -5.94 -28.53
N LEU A 37 -11.29 -4.62 -28.36
CA LEU A 37 -11.43 -3.93 -27.06
C LEU A 37 -12.58 -2.89 -27.03
N HIS A 38 -13.28 -2.70 -28.14
CA HIS A 38 -14.41 -1.76 -28.27
C HIS A 38 -15.55 -1.97 -27.26
N PRO A 39 -16.05 -3.20 -27.02
CA PRO A 39 -17.23 -3.40 -26.15
C PRO A 39 -16.96 -3.15 -24.65
N TYR A 40 -15.70 -2.91 -24.25
CA TYR A 40 -15.26 -2.91 -22.84
C TYR A 40 -14.78 -1.55 -22.36
N PHE A 41 -14.85 -0.52 -23.20
CA PHE A 41 -14.27 0.79 -22.92
C PHE A 41 -14.85 1.42 -21.63
N TYR A 42 -16.09 1.07 -21.28
CA TYR A 42 -16.86 1.81 -20.29
C TYR A 42 -17.77 0.97 -19.35
N GLU A 43 -17.93 -0.35 -19.55
CA GLU A 43 -18.73 -1.20 -18.67
C GLU A 43 -17.99 -1.63 -17.39
N ASP A 44 -18.73 -1.71 -16.26
CA ASP A 44 -18.32 -2.44 -15.04
C ASP A 44 -19.06 -3.79 -15.01
N ILE A 45 -18.55 -4.82 -15.69
CA ILE A 45 -19.15 -6.17 -15.63
C ILE A 45 -18.17 -7.24 -15.16
N ARG A 46 -18.74 -8.08 -14.28
CA ARG A 46 -18.23 -9.31 -13.68
C ARG A 46 -17.82 -10.36 -14.73
N ILE A 47 -16.55 -10.75 -14.65
CA ILE A 47 -15.98 -12.10 -14.74
C ILE A 47 -16.69 -13.06 -15.70
N GLU A 48 -16.09 -13.26 -16.88
CA GLU A 48 -15.62 -14.57 -17.31
C GLU A 48 -14.56 -14.43 -18.42
N LYS A 49 -13.33 -14.87 -18.09
CA LYS A 49 -12.06 -14.79 -18.82
C LYS A 49 -11.45 -13.39 -19.00
N ALA A 50 -10.19 -13.31 -18.53
CA ALA A 50 -9.28 -12.17 -18.50
C ALA A 50 -9.56 -11.15 -17.38
N ILE A 51 -8.49 -10.91 -16.63
CA ILE A 51 -8.41 -10.18 -15.38
C ILE A 51 -8.24 -8.71 -15.70
N GLU A 52 -9.20 -7.86 -15.32
CA GLU A 52 -8.99 -6.42 -15.18
C GLU A 52 -10.16 -5.85 -14.37
N LYS A 53 -9.88 -5.40 -13.13
CA LYS A 53 -10.70 -4.38 -12.48
C LYS A 53 -9.80 -3.21 -12.11
N THR A 54 -9.47 -2.43 -13.14
CA THR A 54 -9.00 -1.05 -13.06
C THR A 54 -10.15 -0.18 -13.57
N GLU A 55 -10.60 0.84 -12.83
CA GLU A 55 -11.51 1.83 -13.42
C GLU A 55 -10.79 2.46 -14.63
N PRO A 56 -11.38 2.49 -15.84
CA PRO A 56 -10.74 3.10 -17.00
C PRO A 56 -10.30 4.52 -16.64
N ARG A 57 -9.05 4.90 -16.95
CA ARG A 57 -8.56 6.27 -16.67
C ARG A 57 -9.46 7.35 -17.28
N VAL A 58 -10.22 7.01 -18.32
CA VAL A 58 -11.24 7.88 -18.89
C VAL A 58 -12.35 8.21 -17.89
N ILE A 59 -12.80 7.27 -17.05
CA ILE A 59 -13.77 7.52 -15.98
C ILE A 59 -13.15 8.40 -14.89
N VAL A 60 -11.89 8.17 -14.51
CA VAL A 60 -11.18 9.01 -13.52
C VAL A 60 -11.10 10.46 -14.03
N VAL A 61 -10.72 10.65 -15.30
CA VAL A 61 -10.64 11.99 -15.88
C VAL A 61 -12.01 12.58 -16.16
N ALA A 62 -13.02 11.80 -16.54
CA ALA A 62 -14.39 12.28 -16.65
C ALA A 62 -14.90 12.79 -15.30
N ARG A 63 -14.61 12.09 -14.19
CA ARG A 63 -14.91 12.56 -12.84
C ARG A 63 -14.16 13.83 -12.50
N MET A 64 -12.88 13.93 -12.86
CA MET A 64 -12.12 15.18 -12.70
C MET A 64 -12.75 16.34 -13.49
N LEU A 65 -13.14 16.12 -14.74
CA LEU A 65 -13.79 17.13 -15.56
C LEU A 65 -15.18 17.51 -15.04
N GLU A 66 -15.93 16.55 -14.48
CA GLU A 66 -17.21 16.80 -13.79
C GLU A 66 -16.99 17.76 -12.61
N GLN A 67 -15.94 17.53 -11.81
CA GLN A 67 -15.56 18.41 -10.70
C GLN A 67 -15.05 19.78 -11.15
N LEU A 68 -14.43 19.85 -12.34
CA LEU A 68 -14.01 21.10 -12.96
C LEU A 68 -15.22 21.92 -13.45
N GLU A 69 -16.42 21.34 -13.46
CA GLU A 69 -17.66 21.94 -13.96
C GLU A 69 -17.49 22.46 -15.39
N VAL A 70 -16.92 21.62 -16.27
CA VAL A 70 -16.62 22.04 -17.64
C VAL A 70 -17.86 22.54 -18.38
N LYS A 71 -17.63 23.57 -19.20
CA LYS A 71 -18.62 24.25 -20.03
C LYS A 71 -18.01 24.48 -21.41
N GLU A 72 -18.85 24.78 -22.39
CA GLU A 72 -18.37 25.27 -23.67
C GLU A 72 -17.65 26.62 -23.49
N GLU A 73 -16.34 26.63 -23.71
CA GLU A 73 -15.49 27.80 -23.51
C GLU A 73 -14.38 27.87 -24.57
N GLU A 74 -13.61 28.97 -24.56
CA GLU A 74 -12.62 29.21 -25.61
C GLU A 74 -11.40 28.30 -25.51
N LYS A 75 -10.80 28.14 -24.33
CA LYS A 75 -9.52 27.43 -24.21
C LYS A 75 -9.39 26.60 -22.94
N ILE A 76 -8.92 25.37 -23.08
CA ILE A 76 -8.45 24.53 -21.96
C ILE A 76 -6.97 24.20 -22.11
N LEU A 77 -6.24 24.14 -20.99
CA LEU A 77 -4.89 23.56 -20.92
C LEU A 77 -4.93 22.22 -20.18
N VAL A 78 -4.37 21.18 -20.79
CA VAL A 78 -4.13 19.87 -20.16
C VAL A 78 -2.65 19.68 -19.88
N ILE A 79 -2.27 19.42 -18.63
CA ILE A 79 -0.88 19.21 -18.24
C ILE A 79 -0.58 17.71 -18.11
N GLY A 80 0.34 17.22 -18.93
CA GLY A 80 0.64 15.80 -19.08
C GLY A 80 -0.39 15.15 -20.00
N VAL A 81 0.03 14.68 -21.18
CA VAL A 81 -0.89 14.01 -22.10
C VAL A 81 -1.05 12.58 -21.59
N ASP A 82 -2.06 12.35 -20.76
CA ASP A 82 -2.27 11.00 -20.22
C ASP A 82 -3.02 10.10 -21.19
N SER A 83 -3.92 10.67 -22.01
CA SER A 83 -4.63 9.97 -23.09
C SER A 83 -5.06 10.92 -24.21
N VAL A 84 -4.82 10.53 -25.45
CA VAL A 84 -5.29 11.25 -26.65
C VAL A 84 -6.81 11.26 -26.74
N TYR A 85 -7.45 10.24 -26.15
CA TYR A 85 -8.89 10.14 -26.05
C TYR A 85 -9.51 11.31 -25.28
N ILE A 86 -8.87 11.71 -24.17
CA ILE A 86 -9.31 12.86 -23.37
C ILE A 86 -9.19 14.14 -24.19
N LEU A 87 -8.12 14.28 -24.98
CA LEU A 87 -7.94 15.44 -25.85
C LEU A 87 -9.03 15.52 -26.93
N ALA A 88 -9.42 14.38 -27.51
CA ALA A 88 -10.51 14.27 -28.48
C ALA A 88 -11.90 14.53 -27.86
N ALA A 89 -12.11 14.19 -26.59
CA ALA A 89 -13.33 14.57 -25.87
C ALA A 89 -13.37 16.08 -25.63
N LEU A 90 -12.27 16.62 -25.10
CA LEU A 90 -12.16 18.04 -24.80
C LEU A 90 -12.24 18.92 -26.05
N SER A 91 -11.82 18.42 -27.21
CA SER A 91 -11.89 19.17 -28.47
C SER A 91 -13.32 19.42 -28.96
N LYS A 92 -14.30 18.66 -28.45
CA LYS A 92 -15.72 18.86 -28.72
C LYS A 92 -16.36 19.88 -27.78
N ILE A 93 -15.77 20.09 -26.61
CA ILE A 93 -16.29 21.00 -25.58
C ILE A 93 -15.63 22.38 -25.70
N TYR A 94 -14.34 22.44 -26.03
CA TYR A 94 -13.57 23.68 -26.08
C TYR A 94 -13.23 24.08 -27.51
N LYS A 95 -13.24 25.39 -27.81
CA LYS A 95 -12.80 25.88 -29.13
C LYS A 95 -11.35 25.51 -29.43
N GLU A 96 -10.48 25.55 -28.41
CA GLU A 96 -9.06 25.21 -28.52
C GLU A 96 -8.58 24.42 -27.29
N VAL A 97 -7.95 23.28 -27.51
CA VAL A 97 -7.34 22.44 -26.46
C VAL A 97 -5.83 22.51 -26.58
N TYR A 98 -5.16 22.94 -25.52
CA TYR A 98 -3.70 22.99 -25.46
C TYR A 98 -3.19 21.93 -24.50
N THR A 99 -2.06 21.30 -24.79
CA THR A 99 -1.45 20.36 -23.86
C THR A 99 0.07 20.36 -23.90
N VAL A 100 0.68 20.04 -22.75
CA VAL A 100 2.13 19.93 -22.58
C VAL A 100 2.49 18.50 -22.19
N GLU A 101 3.40 17.89 -22.95
CA GLU A 101 3.89 16.52 -22.73
C GLU A 101 5.41 16.50 -22.51
N THR A 102 5.90 15.63 -21.66
CA THR A 102 7.35 15.43 -21.44
C THR A 102 8.02 14.59 -22.51
N THR A 103 7.28 13.63 -23.09
CA THR A 103 7.76 12.62 -24.01
C THR A 103 7.49 13.02 -25.47
N LYS A 104 8.55 13.34 -26.21
CA LYS A 104 8.45 13.78 -27.62
C LYS A 104 7.75 12.76 -28.52
N THR A 105 8.11 11.48 -28.42
CA THR A 105 7.54 10.41 -29.25
C THR A 105 6.04 10.24 -29.03
N TYR A 106 5.58 10.40 -27.78
CA TYR A 106 4.15 10.31 -27.46
C TYR A 106 3.37 11.53 -27.98
N ALA A 107 3.95 12.73 -27.91
CA ALA A 107 3.36 13.93 -28.49
C ALA A 107 3.19 13.84 -30.01
N GLU A 108 4.20 13.29 -30.72
CA GLU A 108 4.15 13.08 -32.17
C GLU A 108 3.07 12.06 -32.55
N TRP A 109 3.01 10.93 -31.84
CA TRP A 109 1.98 9.92 -32.03
C TRP A 109 0.57 10.47 -31.76
N ALA A 110 0.39 11.23 -30.68
CA ALA A 110 -0.90 11.83 -30.34
C ALA A 110 -1.42 12.79 -31.41
N LEU A 111 -0.54 13.61 -32.00
CA LEU A 111 -0.90 14.48 -33.12
C LEU A 111 -1.32 13.70 -34.37
N GLU A 112 -0.67 12.58 -34.65
CA GLU A 112 -1.03 11.71 -35.77
C GLU A 112 -2.41 11.08 -35.57
N VAL A 113 -2.71 10.57 -34.37
CA VAL A 113 -4.03 10.03 -34.03
C VAL A 113 -5.12 11.10 -34.17
N LEU A 114 -4.92 12.29 -33.61
CA LEU A 114 -5.87 13.40 -33.68
C LEU A 114 -6.13 13.83 -35.14
N LYS A 115 -5.09 13.85 -35.97
CA LYS A 115 -5.22 14.13 -37.40
C LYS A 115 -6.07 13.08 -38.13
N ASN A 116 -5.89 11.80 -37.78
CA ASN A 116 -6.63 10.69 -38.42
C ASN A 116 -8.11 10.67 -38.05
N ILE A 117 -8.49 11.24 -36.89
CA ILE A 117 -9.89 11.44 -36.49
C ILE A 117 -10.41 12.86 -36.75
N GLU A 118 -9.70 13.61 -37.62
CA GLU A 118 -10.09 14.96 -38.06
C GLU A 118 -10.24 16.01 -36.94
N VAL A 119 -9.55 15.82 -35.80
CA VAL A 119 -9.50 16.79 -34.71
C VAL A 119 -8.41 17.82 -34.98
N THR A 120 -8.82 19.06 -35.28
CA THR A 120 -7.90 20.13 -35.73
C THR A 120 -7.59 21.19 -34.68
N ASN A 121 -8.35 21.24 -33.59
CA ASN A 121 -8.27 22.27 -32.54
C ASN A 121 -7.54 21.81 -31.28
N VAL A 122 -6.73 20.74 -31.37
CA VAL A 122 -5.85 20.28 -30.30
C VAL A 122 -4.40 20.57 -30.64
N HIS A 123 -3.70 21.24 -29.73
CA HIS A 123 -2.30 21.62 -29.88
C HIS A 123 -1.44 20.95 -28.81
N ILE A 124 -0.40 20.24 -29.22
CA ILE A 124 0.52 19.52 -28.31
C ILE A 124 1.90 20.15 -28.36
N LYS A 125 2.49 20.43 -27.20
CA LYS A 125 3.87 20.91 -27.06
C LYS A 125 4.69 19.98 -26.18
N THR A 126 5.87 19.58 -26.65
CA THR A 126 6.84 18.91 -25.78
C THR A 126 7.54 19.91 -24.85
N GLY A 127 7.58 19.64 -23.55
CA GLY A 127 8.24 20.49 -22.57
C GLY A 127 8.04 20.08 -21.11
N LYS A 128 8.59 20.89 -20.20
CA LYS A 128 8.40 20.68 -18.76
C LYS A 128 6.98 21.05 -18.33
N LEU A 129 6.28 20.12 -17.68
CA LEU A 129 4.90 20.28 -17.23
C LEU A 129 4.68 21.53 -16.36
N VAL A 130 5.62 21.81 -15.45
CA VAL A 130 5.57 22.98 -14.53
C VAL A 130 5.53 24.34 -15.22
N ASN A 131 5.85 24.42 -16.51
CA ASN A 131 5.84 25.65 -17.27
C ASN A 131 4.49 25.94 -17.93
N GLY A 132 3.63 24.93 -18.11
CA GLY A 132 2.40 25.04 -18.89
C GLY A 132 2.68 25.61 -20.29
N TRP A 133 1.75 26.41 -20.80
CA TRP A 133 1.87 27.04 -22.13
C TRP A 133 1.54 28.53 -22.11
N LYS A 134 2.38 29.29 -21.41
CA LYS A 134 2.20 30.74 -21.14
C LYS A 134 1.87 31.59 -22.39
N THR A 135 2.46 31.30 -23.54
CA THR A 135 2.23 32.08 -24.78
C THR A 135 0.87 31.85 -25.44
N LYS A 136 0.09 30.86 -24.98
CA LYS A 136 -1.24 30.51 -25.51
C LYS A 136 -2.37 30.76 -24.53
N GLY A 137 -2.03 30.90 -23.25
CA GLY A 137 -2.94 31.39 -22.22
C GLY A 137 -3.32 32.87 -22.43
N PRO A 138 -4.22 33.40 -21.61
CA PRO A 138 -4.88 32.70 -20.50
C PRO A 138 -5.93 31.67 -20.96
N PHE A 139 -6.23 30.71 -20.09
CA PHE A 139 -7.12 29.56 -20.32
C PHE A 139 -8.37 29.66 -19.44
N ASN A 140 -9.51 29.20 -19.95
CA ASN A 140 -10.77 29.16 -19.21
C ASN A 140 -10.86 27.96 -18.25
N ALA A 141 -10.07 26.92 -18.51
CA ALA A 141 -9.89 25.81 -17.60
C ALA A 141 -8.46 25.26 -17.69
N ILE A 142 -7.97 24.68 -16.60
CA ILE A 142 -6.72 23.90 -16.61
C ILE A 142 -6.96 22.57 -15.92
N LEU A 143 -6.68 21.46 -16.60
CA LEU A 143 -6.68 20.12 -16.02
C LEU A 143 -5.24 19.61 -15.94
N SER A 144 -4.78 19.17 -14.78
CA SER A 144 -3.53 18.42 -14.69
C SER A 144 -3.84 16.93 -14.61
N ALA A 145 -3.37 16.15 -15.58
CA ALA A 145 -3.39 14.70 -15.52
C ALA A 145 -2.10 14.14 -14.86
N SER A 146 -1.18 15.03 -14.48
CA SER A 146 0.03 14.72 -13.71
C SER A 146 -0.02 15.35 -12.32
N GLU A 147 0.66 14.71 -11.37
CA GLU A 147 0.71 15.14 -9.98
C GLU A 147 1.68 16.32 -9.77
N PHE A 148 1.33 17.21 -8.85
CA PHE A 148 2.20 18.27 -8.36
C PHE A 148 2.42 18.15 -6.86
N LYS A 149 3.59 18.57 -6.37
CA LYS A 149 3.78 18.79 -4.93
C LYS A 149 3.00 20.00 -4.42
N GLU A 150 3.02 21.05 -5.23
CA GLU A 150 2.16 22.22 -5.15
C GLU A 150 1.97 22.69 -6.59
N VAL A 151 0.77 23.14 -6.97
CA VAL A 151 0.55 23.72 -8.29
C VAL A 151 1.42 24.97 -8.42
N PRO A 152 2.33 25.07 -9.42
CA PRO A 152 3.19 26.23 -9.56
C PRO A 152 2.40 27.50 -9.89
N ASN A 153 2.80 28.66 -9.34
CA ASN A 153 2.21 29.96 -9.72
C ASN A 153 2.29 30.24 -11.23
N THR A 154 3.32 29.71 -11.89
CA THR A 154 3.46 29.77 -13.36
C THR A 154 2.29 29.13 -14.09
N ILE A 155 1.66 28.10 -13.52
CA ILE A 155 0.45 27.48 -14.05
C ILE A 155 -0.79 28.28 -13.63
N LYS A 156 -0.92 28.61 -12.35
CA LYS A 156 -2.09 29.35 -11.83
C LYS A 156 -2.33 30.66 -12.59
N GLN A 157 -1.27 31.42 -12.89
CA GLN A 157 -1.35 32.69 -13.62
C GLN A 157 -1.80 32.55 -15.08
N GLN A 158 -1.82 31.34 -15.63
CA GLN A 158 -2.33 31.07 -16.96
C GLN A 158 -3.85 30.86 -16.98
N LEU A 159 -4.54 30.84 -15.84
CA LEU A 159 -6.01 30.87 -15.79
C LEU A 159 -6.55 32.27 -16.10
N ASN A 160 -7.70 32.37 -16.76
CA ASN A 160 -8.52 33.57 -16.78
C ASN A 160 -9.01 33.90 -15.37
N ILE A 161 -9.35 35.18 -15.11
CA ILE A 161 -10.08 35.53 -13.89
C ILE A 161 -11.48 34.89 -13.98
N GLY A 162 -11.90 34.22 -12.91
CA GLY A 162 -13.11 33.40 -12.82
C GLY A 162 -12.93 31.94 -13.28
N ALA A 163 -11.76 31.57 -13.83
CA ALA A 163 -11.50 30.22 -14.31
C ALA A 163 -10.98 29.28 -13.22
N LYS A 164 -11.19 27.98 -13.43
CA LYS A 164 -10.79 26.91 -12.49
C LYS A 164 -9.65 26.05 -13.05
N LEU A 165 -8.76 25.63 -12.18
CA LEU A 165 -7.76 24.60 -12.41
C LEU A 165 -8.06 23.42 -11.50
N LEU A 166 -7.99 22.19 -12.02
CA LEU A 166 -8.03 20.98 -11.21
C LEU A 166 -6.73 20.21 -11.38
N ALA A 167 -6.08 19.85 -10.28
CA ALA A 167 -4.85 19.07 -10.30
C ALA A 167 -4.76 18.10 -9.12
N PRO A 168 -4.14 16.93 -9.31
CA PRO A 168 -3.67 16.11 -8.20
C PRO A 168 -2.49 16.79 -7.51
N VAL A 169 -2.63 17.09 -6.21
CA VAL A 169 -1.63 17.79 -5.39
C VAL A 169 -1.34 17.00 -4.13
N GLY A 170 -0.06 16.69 -3.89
CA GLY A 170 0.37 16.00 -2.68
C GLY A 170 1.89 15.85 -2.61
N PRO A 171 2.45 15.66 -1.40
CA PRO A 171 3.90 15.51 -1.22
C PRO A 171 4.48 14.30 -1.95
N ASP A 172 3.66 13.25 -2.12
CA ASP A 172 3.91 12.03 -2.87
C ASP A 172 2.57 11.41 -3.30
N TRP A 173 2.61 10.35 -4.12
CA TRP A 173 1.44 9.74 -4.75
C TRP A 173 0.47 9.03 -3.76
N ALA A 174 0.88 8.68 -2.53
CA ALA A 174 -0.07 8.19 -1.50
C ALA A 174 -0.83 9.33 -0.83
N HIS A 175 -0.25 10.54 -0.85
CA HIS A 175 -0.79 11.70 -0.18
C HIS A 175 -1.40 12.74 -1.12
N VAL A 176 -1.66 12.37 -2.37
CA VAL A 176 -2.31 13.22 -3.38
C VAL A 176 -3.78 13.42 -3.05
N MET A 177 -4.23 14.67 -3.07
CA MET A 177 -5.63 15.07 -3.13
C MET A 177 -5.89 15.79 -4.44
N LEU A 178 -7.12 15.76 -4.94
CA LEU A 178 -7.49 16.65 -6.03
C LEU A 178 -7.73 18.06 -5.47
N GLU A 179 -7.04 19.07 -5.97
CA GLU A 179 -7.27 20.48 -5.64
C GLU A 179 -7.90 21.21 -6.82
N ILE A 180 -9.02 21.89 -6.55
CA ILE A 180 -9.59 22.87 -7.46
C ILE A 180 -9.16 24.29 -7.05
N ILE A 181 -8.56 25.02 -7.98
CA ILE A 181 -8.02 26.38 -7.79
C ILE A 181 -8.76 27.32 -8.72
N GLU A 182 -9.51 28.26 -8.17
CA GLU A 182 -10.19 29.33 -8.91
C GLU A 182 -9.38 30.61 -8.85
N ARG A 183 -9.15 31.28 -9.98
CA ARG A 183 -8.50 32.59 -10.01
C ARG A 183 -9.55 33.68 -9.81
N THR A 184 -9.47 34.48 -8.77
CA THR A 184 -10.49 35.51 -8.46
C THR A 184 -10.07 36.93 -8.82
N SER A 185 -8.77 37.19 -8.96
CA SER A 185 -8.24 38.48 -9.42
C SER A 185 -6.94 38.30 -10.20
N GLU A 186 -6.27 39.40 -10.59
CA GLU A 186 -4.94 39.31 -11.19
C GLU A 186 -3.92 38.61 -10.27
N THR A 187 -4.07 38.74 -8.96
CA THR A 187 -3.13 38.23 -7.94
C THR A 187 -3.69 37.13 -7.05
N ASP A 188 -5.01 37.00 -6.96
CA ASP A 188 -5.68 36.16 -5.96
C ASP A 188 -6.27 34.87 -6.53
N PHE A 189 -6.21 33.83 -5.70
CA PHE A 189 -6.71 32.49 -6.00
C PHE A 189 -7.42 31.90 -4.78
N ILE A 190 -8.52 31.18 -5.02
CA ILE A 190 -9.22 30.38 -4.02
C ILE A 190 -8.95 28.91 -4.32
N THR A 191 -8.38 28.19 -3.37
CA THR A 191 -8.13 26.74 -3.48
C THR A 191 -9.08 25.96 -2.59
N LYS A 192 -9.68 24.91 -3.14
CA LYS A 192 -10.50 23.92 -2.43
C LYS A 192 -9.97 22.52 -2.74
N ALA A 193 -9.68 21.74 -1.69
CA ALA A 193 -9.37 20.32 -1.84
C ALA A 193 -10.67 19.51 -1.99
N LEU A 194 -10.67 18.54 -2.90
CA LEU A 194 -11.70 17.53 -3.12
C LEU A 194 -11.26 16.24 -2.41
N ARG A 195 -12.22 15.51 -1.83
CA ARG A 195 -11.99 14.40 -0.88
C ARG A 195 -11.72 13.04 -1.54
N ASP A 196 -11.41 13.04 -2.84
CA ASP A 196 -11.37 11.82 -3.66
C ASP A 196 -9.93 11.43 -3.99
N ASN A 197 -9.52 10.23 -3.54
CA ASN A 197 -8.19 9.66 -3.78
C ASN A 197 -8.30 8.50 -4.78
N TYR A 198 -8.12 8.78 -6.06
CA TYR A 198 -8.15 7.76 -7.13
C TYR A 198 -6.81 7.69 -7.85
N PHE A 199 -5.84 6.94 -7.31
CA PHE A 199 -4.70 6.54 -8.11
C PHE A 199 -4.19 5.16 -7.75
N ILE A 200 -4.33 4.23 -8.70
CA ILE A 200 -3.69 2.91 -8.69
C ILE A 200 -2.61 2.98 -9.79
N PRO A 201 -1.34 2.62 -9.49
CA PRO A 201 -0.30 2.60 -10.51
C PRO A 201 -0.65 1.59 -11.61
N LYS A 202 -0.33 1.91 -12.88
CA LYS A 202 -0.34 0.91 -13.97
C LYS A 202 0.72 -0.15 -13.63
N PRO A 203 0.36 -1.44 -13.48
CA PRO A 203 1.33 -2.46 -13.13
C PRO A 203 2.33 -2.68 -14.26
N LYS A 204 3.62 -2.72 -13.93
CA LYS A 204 4.71 -3.02 -14.87
C LYS A 204 4.92 -4.52 -15.03
N LEU A 205 4.64 -5.30 -13.99
CA LEU A 205 4.89 -6.74 -13.94
C LEU A 205 3.58 -7.53 -13.89
N ILE A 206 3.12 -8.02 -15.04
CA ILE A 206 1.92 -8.85 -15.11
C ILE A 206 2.27 -10.30 -14.75
N PRO A 207 1.55 -10.95 -13.82
CA PRO A 207 1.80 -12.34 -13.44
C PRO A 207 1.46 -13.29 -14.59
N LYS A 208 2.23 -14.38 -14.71
CA LYS A 208 1.90 -15.49 -15.63
C LYS A 208 0.82 -16.33 -14.97
N ILE A 209 -0.36 -16.42 -15.59
CA ILE A 209 -1.50 -17.22 -15.12
C ILE A 209 -1.83 -18.26 -16.18
N GLY A 210 -1.73 -19.53 -15.79
CA GLY A 210 -2.05 -20.67 -16.63
C GLY A 210 -3.53 -20.99 -16.64
N THR A 211 -4.00 -21.57 -17.75
CA THR A 211 -5.37 -22.06 -17.92
C THR A 211 -5.44 -23.58 -18.05
N LYS A 212 -4.29 -24.23 -18.20
CA LYS A 212 -4.20 -25.68 -18.35
C LYS A 212 -4.32 -26.35 -16.99
N MET A 213 -5.23 -27.30 -16.89
CA MET A 213 -5.32 -28.16 -15.70
C MET A 213 -4.35 -29.33 -15.84
N TYR A 214 -3.72 -29.67 -14.72
CA TYR A 214 -2.79 -30.79 -14.61
C TYR A 214 -3.33 -31.80 -13.60
N PRO A 215 -3.08 -33.10 -13.81
CA PRO A 215 -3.35 -34.12 -12.80
C PRO A 215 -2.68 -33.77 -11.47
N GLU A 216 -3.39 -33.96 -10.36
CA GLU A 216 -2.92 -33.56 -9.03
C GLU A 216 -1.60 -34.26 -8.66
N ASN A 217 -1.47 -35.55 -9.00
CA ASN A 217 -0.29 -36.35 -8.75
C ASN A 217 0.96 -35.79 -9.45
N GLU A 218 0.84 -35.29 -10.69
CA GLU A 218 1.98 -34.65 -11.38
C GLU A 218 2.46 -33.40 -10.64
N ILE A 219 1.53 -32.59 -10.12
CA ILE A 219 1.87 -31.40 -9.33
C ILE A 219 2.51 -31.80 -8.00
N ILE A 220 1.96 -32.80 -7.31
CA ILE A 220 2.49 -33.29 -6.03
C ILE A 220 3.91 -33.84 -6.20
N ASP A 221 4.12 -34.67 -7.21
CA ASP A 221 5.43 -35.28 -7.50
C ASP A 221 6.47 -34.20 -7.80
N GLU A 222 6.11 -33.20 -8.62
CA GLU A 222 7.02 -32.10 -8.97
C GLU A 222 7.33 -31.20 -7.76
N ILE A 223 6.35 -30.89 -6.90
CA ILE A 223 6.63 -30.19 -5.63
C ILE A 223 7.60 -31.02 -4.79
N GLY A 224 7.37 -32.34 -4.68
CA GLY A 224 8.24 -33.25 -3.94
C GLY A 224 9.70 -33.21 -4.44
N ILE A 225 9.89 -33.32 -5.75
CA ILE A 225 11.20 -33.29 -6.42
C ILE A 225 11.90 -31.94 -6.24
N SER A 226 11.17 -30.85 -6.44
CA SER A 226 11.73 -29.49 -6.39
C SER A 226 11.87 -28.92 -4.97
N SER A 227 11.28 -29.58 -3.97
CA SER A 227 11.36 -29.14 -2.57
C SER A 227 12.74 -29.39 -1.96
N ILE A 228 13.20 -28.47 -1.11
CA ILE A 228 14.41 -28.64 -0.32
C ILE A 228 13.99 -28.95 1.14
N PRO A 229 14.01 -30.22 1.57
CA PRO A 229 13.48 -30.63 2.86
C PRO A 229 14.38 -30.23 4.02
N PHE A 230 13.80 -29.99 5.19
CA PHE A 230 14.54 -29.77 6.42
C PHE A 230 13.86 -30.39 7.65
N LYS A 231 14.67 -30.91 8.58
CA LYS A 231 14.15 -31.59 9.78
C LYS A 231 13.62 -30.64 10.84
N THR A 232 14.32 -29.53 11.07
CA THR A 232 13.98 -28.53 12.10
C THR A 232 14.39 -27.15 11.62
N ILE A 233 13.82 -26.09 12.19
CA ILE A 233 14.17 -24.70 11.87
C ILE A 233 15.70 -24.46 12.03
N LYS A 234 16.32 -25.02 13.07
CA LYS A 234 17.79 -24.95 13.29
C LYS A 234 18.62 -25.65 12.21
N LYS A 235 18.02 -26.55 11.44
CA LYS A 235 18.64 -27.29 10.32
C LYS A 235 18.10 -26.82 8.97
N PHE A 236 17.48 -25.65 8.93
CA PHE A 236 17.07 -25.02 7.68
C PHE A 236 18.30 -24.70 6.81
N PRO A 237 18.25 -24.96 5.48
CA PRO A 237 19.36 -24.72 4.55
C PRO A 237 19.54 -23.21 4.25
N ILE A 238 19.90 -22.45 5.29
CA ILE A 238 19.89 -20.99 5.26
C ILE A 238 20.85 -20.41 4.23
N ASP A 239 22.03 -21.01 4.03
CA ASP A 239 23.02 -20.50 3.08
C ASP A 239 22.50 -20.60 1.62
N GLY A 240 21.80 -21.68 1.29
CA GLY A 240 21.16 -21.83 -0.02
C GLY A 240 20.03 -20.81 -0.23
N LEU A 241 19.25 -20.50 0.82
CA LEU A 241 18.25 -19.42 0.74
C LEU A 241 18.93 -18.05 0.53
N LEU A 242 19.99 -17.75 1.28
CA LEU A 242 20.72 -16.48 1.16
C LEU A 242 21.39 -16.31 -0.22
N GLU A 243 21.86 -17.39 -0.83
CA GLU A 243 22.33 -17.37 -2.22
C GLU A 243 21.21 -16.98 -3.17
N ARG A 244 20.03 -17.58 -3.05
CA ARG A 244 18.86 -17.27 -3.88
C ARG A 244 18.34 -15.85 -3.69
N ILE A 245 18.33 -15.35 -2.45
CA ILE A 245 18.00 -13.94 -2.14
C ILE A 245 18.97 -12.98 -2.84
N GLY A 246 20.23 -13.38 -3.04
CA GLY A 246 21.18 -12.62 -3.85
C GLY A 246 21.51 -11.25 -3.24
N ASP A 247 21.33 -10.20 -4.05
CA ASP A 247 21.59 -8.79 -3.74
C ASP A 247 20.31 -8.00 -3.38
N ALA A 248 19.21 -8.69 -3.06
CA ALA A 248 17.95 -8.05 -2.70
C ALA A 248 18.13 -6.93 -1.68
N LYS A 249 17.42 -5.82 -1.92
CA LYS A 249 17.36 -4.65 -1.04
C LYS A 249 16.25 -4.77 -0.01
N VAL A 250 15.15 -5.43 -0.39
CA VAL A 250 14.02 -5.70 0.49
C VAL A 250 13.69 -7.19 0.44
N VAL A 251 13.61 -7.82 1.61
CA VAL A 251 13.14 -9.20 1.76
C VAL A 251 11.85 -9.16 2.58
N LEU A 252 10.74 -9.60 2.01
CA LEU A 252 9.46 -9.65 2.70
C LEU A 252 9.19 -11.09 3.15
N LEU A 253 8.99 -11.27 4.45
CA LEU A 253 8.72 -12.54 5.10
C LEU A 253 7.27 -12.58 5.57
N GLY A 254 6.51 -13.46 4.94
CA GLY A 254 5.11 -13.69 5.21
C GLY A 254 4.82 -14.49 6.48
N GLU A 255 3.54 -14.75 6.65
CA GLU A 255 2.99 -15.80 7.50
C GLU A 255 1.56 -16.09 7.04
N ALA A 256 1.17 -17.36 6.97
CA ALA A 256 -0.22 -17.73 6.69
C ALA A 256 -1.15 -17.55 7.90
N SER A 257 -0.59 -17.27 9.07
CA SER A 257 -1.36 -16.79 10.20
C SER A 257 -0.55 -15.94 11.19
N HIS A 258 -1.18 -14.97 11.82
CA HIS A 258 -0.54 -14.13 12.84
C HIS A 258 -0.25 -14.84 14.17
N GLY A 259 -0.81 -16.03 14.37
CA GLY A 259 -0.83 -16.73 15.66
C GLY A 259 -0.02 -18.01 15.71
N THR A 260 0.92 -18.25 14.80
CA THR A 260 1.66 -19.53 14.68
C THR A 260 3.16 -19.42 15.00
N SER A 261 3.63 -20.22 15.96
CA SER A 261 5.00 -20.20 16.50
C SER A 261 6.09 -20.44 15.45
N GLU A 262 5.91 -21.45 14.59
CA GLU A 262 6.91 -21.83 13.59
C GLU A 262 7.18 -20.72 12.57
N PHE A 263 6.16 -19.93 12.22
CA PHE A 263 6.30 -18.79 11.30
C PHE A 263 7.16 -17.69 11.93
N TYR A 264 6.92 -17.31 13.18
CA TYR A 264 7.77 -16.34 13.90
C TYR A 264 9.19 -16.87 14.05
N ALA A 265 9.36 -18.12 14.49
CA ALA A 265 10.68 -18.71 14.69
C ALA A 265 11.50 -18.78 13.39
N MET A 266 10.87 -19.12 12.26
CA MET A 266 11.58 -19.13 10.96
C MET A 266 11.88 -17.71 10.47
N ARG A 267 10.94 -16.76 10.60
CA ARG A 267 11.19 -15.35 10.29
C ARG A 267 12.40 -14.81 11.05
N GLN A 268 12.53 -15.18 12.33
CA GLN A 268 13.70 -14.84 13.13
C GLN A 268 14.99 -15.41 12.56
N GLU A 269 15.07 -16.71 12.31
CA GLU A 269 16.32 -17.33 11.83
C GLU A 269 16.75 -16.78 10.46
N ILE A 270 15.80 -16.53 9.56
CA ILE A 270 16.08 -15.87 8.28
C ILE A 270 16.60 -14.45 8.50
N THR A 271 15.93 -13.67 9.36
CA THR A 271 16.29 -12.28 9.64
C THR A 271 17.67 -12.17 10.29
N LYS A 272 17.99 -13.04 11.26
CA LYS A 272 19.30 -13.12 11.90
C LYS A 272 20.39 -13.34 10.84
N ALA A 273 20.17 -14.30 9.95
CA ALA A 273 21.14 -14.61 8.89
C ALA A 273 21.28 -13.47 7.86
N LEU A 274 20.19 -12.78 7.51
CA LEU A 274 20.23 -11.60 6.63
C LEU A 274 21.02 -10.45 7.26
N ILE A 275 20.85 -10.21 8.57
CA ILE A 275 21.61 -9.21 9.32
C ILE A 275 23.10 -9.59 9.33
N GLU A 276 23.43 -10.80 9.77
CA GLU A 276 24.81 -11.23 10.01
C GLU A 276 25.61 -11.44 8.70
N LYS A 277 24.96 -11.92 7.64
CA LYS A 277 25.65 -12.36 6.41
C LYS A 277 25.38 -11.48 5.19
N LYS A 278 24.31 -10.69 5.16
CA LYS A 278 23.90 -9.89 3.98
C LYS A 278 23.78 -8.38 4.25
N GLY A 279 24.08 -7.94 5.48
CA GLY A 279 24.13 -6.53 5.87
C GLY A 279 22.76 -5.86 6.00
N PHE A 280 21.70 -6.63 6.28
CA PHE A 280 20.39 -6.05 6.56
C PHE A 280 20.41 -5.32 7.90
N ASN A 281 19.82 -4.12 7.95
CA ASN A 281 19.88 -3.25 9.13
C ASN A 281 18.52 -2.66 9.52
N LEU A 282 17.47 -2.87 8.73
CA LEU A 282 16.12 -2.45 9.06
C LEU A 282 15.23 -3.70 9.20
N VAL A 283 14.69 -3.94 10.39
CA VAL A 283 13.64 -4.94 10.62
C VAL A 283 12.32 -4.20 10.73
N CYS A 284 11.43 -4.38 9.77
CA CYS A 284 10.18 -3.65 9.64
C CYS A 284 9.01 -4.62 9.86
N ALA A 285 8.13 -4.36 10.81
CA ALA A 285 6.98 -5.21 11.12
C ALA A 285 5.66 -4.55 10.71
N GLU A 286 4.66 -5.35 10.37
CA GLU A 286 3.24 -4.98 10.28
C GLU A 286 2.70 -4.65 11.69
N ALA A 287 3.26 -3.59 12.28
CA ALA A 287 3.06 -3.15 13.64
C ALA A 287 2.98 -1.63 13.65
N ASP A 288 2.31 -1.08 14.67
CA ASP A 288 2.20 0.36 14.85
C ASP A 288 3.57 1.03 14.94
N TRP A 289 3.76 2.11 14.18
CA TRP A 289 5.00 2.89 14.20
C TRP A 289 5.41 3.31 15.62
N SER A 290 4.50 3.94 16.37
CA SER A 290 4.75 4.47 17.72
C SER A 290 5.12 3.41 18.75
N ASP A 291 4.55 2.20 18.63
CA ASP A 291 4.79 1.12 19.58
C ASP A 291 6.11 0.41 19.26
N ALA A 292 6.40 0.22 17.97
CA ALA A 292 7.68 -0.30 17.52
C ALA A 292 8.85 0.67 17.80
N GLU A 293 8.61 1.97 17.86
CA GLU A 293 9.61 2.97 18.27
C GLU A 293 10.17 2.68 19.67
N GLN A 294 9.33 2.25 20.62
CA GLN A 294 9.81 1.83 21.94
C GLN A 294 10.74 0.61 21.88
N ILE A 295 10.40 -0.38 21.03
CA ILE A 295 11.25 -1.55 20.77
C ILE A 295 12.57 -1.11 20.15
N ASN A 296 12.52 -0.21 19.17
CA ASN A 296 13.68 0.34 18.49
C ASN A 296 14.66 1.01 19.47
N ASN A 297 14.13 1.88 20.32
CA ASN A 297 14.89 2.60 21.34
C ASN A 297 15.55 1.62 22.30
N TYR A 298 14.84 0.54 22.69
CA TYR A 298 15.39 -0.51 23.52
C TYR A 298 16.54 -1.28 22.84
N VAL A 299 16.39 -1.71 21.58
CA VAL A 299 17.43 -2.50 20.87
C VAL A 299 18.64 -1.67 20.45
N ARG A 300 18.50 -0.33 20.37
CA ARG A 300 19.58 0.61 20.05
C ARG A 300 20.23 1.24 21.29
N ASN A 301 19.83 0.85 22.50
CA ASN A 301 20.28 1.43 23.77
C ASN A 301 20.03 2.95 23.88
N GLN A 302 18.95 3.44 23.26
CA GLN A 302 18.49 4.83 23.28
C GLN A 302 17.22 4.95 24.14
N TYR A 303 17.20 4.32 25.32
CA TYR A 303 15.98 4.19 26.11
C TYR A 303 15.42 5.54 26.53
N GLN A 304 14.17 5.78 26.13
CA GLN A 304 13.34 6.88 26.61
C GLN A 304 12.07 6.25 27.20
N SER A 305 11.79 6.53 28.46
CA SER A 305 10.60 6.03 29.12
C SER A 305 9.36 6.66 28.49
N GLN A 306 8.41 5.84 28.07
CA GLN A 306 7.11 6.26 27.54
C GLN A 306 6.00 5.72 28.42
N ASP A 307 4.92 6.49 28.61
CA ASP A 307 3.92 6.17 29.64
C ASP A 307 2.91 5.07 29.30
N TRP A 308 3.00 4.50 28.10
CA TRP A 308 2.17 3.39 27.65
C TRP A 308 2.98 2.12 27.37
N MET A 309 2.30 0.98 27.40
CA MET A 309 2.87 -0.30 27.01
C MET A 309 2.72 -0.51 25.49
N PRO A 310 3.79 -0.88 24.76
CA PRO A 310 3.69 -1.15 23.31
C PRO A 310 2.86 -2.40 23.05
N PHE A 311 2.08 -2.38 21.97
CA PHE A 311 1.21 -3.47 21.50
C PHE A 311 0.17 -3.90 22.56
N ALA A 312 -0.37 -2.92 23.29
CA ALA A 312 -1.43 -3.13 24.28
C ALA A 312 -2.83 -3.16 23.66
N ARG A 313 -2.99 -2.75 22.40
CA ARG A 313 -4.28 -2.79 21.69
C ARG A 313 -4.52 -4.15 21.06
N PHE A 314 -5.79 -4.43 20.75
CA PHE A 314 -6.15 -5.63 20.02
C PHE A 314 -5.47 -5.67 18.63
N PRO A 315 -4.88 -6.81 18.23
CA PRO A 315 -4.64 -8.02 19.02
C PRO A 315 -3.46 -7.88 19.99
N GLU A 316 -3.67 -8.20 21.26
CA GLU A 316 -2.63 -8.05 22.28
C GLU A 316 -1.47 -9.03 22.17
N TRP A 317 -1.57 -10.13 21.41
CA TRP A 317 -0.59 -11.23 21.40
C TRP A 317 0.32 -11.25 20.18
N MET A 318 -0.08 -10.60 19.09
CA MET A 318 0.58 -10.71 17.78
C MET A 318 2.06 -10.30 17.85
N TRP A 319 2.37 -9.20 18.52
CA TRP A 319 3.76 -8.75 18.72
C TRP A 319 4.25 -8.91 20.16
N LYS A 320 3.34 -9.14 21.11
CA LYS A 320 3.63 -9.35 22.54
C LYS A 320 3.59 -10.84 22.89
N ASN A 321 4.56 -11.58 22.36
CA ASN A 321 4.71 -13.02 22.55
C ASN A 321 6.17 -13.40 22.85
N ARG A 322 6.38 -14.66 23.22
CA ARG A 322 7.69 -15.20 23.57
C ARG A 322 8.67 -15.14 22.40
N GLU A 323 8.20 -15.47 21.21
CA GLU A 323 9.02 -15.51 20.01
C GLU A 323 9.59 -14.12 19.68
N VAL A 324 8.76 -13.07 19.68
CA VAL A 324 9.20 -11.68 19.46
C VAL A 324 10.12 -11.20 20.58
N LEU A 325 9.83 -11.53 21.84
CA LEU A 325 10.71 -11.21 22.96
C LEU A 325 12.11 -11.80 22.78
N ASP A 326 12.21 -13.10 22.44
CA ASP A 326 13.49 -13.77 22.24
C ASP A 326 14.27 -13.13 21.06
N PHE A 327 13.58 -12.68 20.01
CA PHE A 327 14.18 -11.94 18.91
C PHE A 327 14.69 -10.56 19.31
N VAL A 328 13.89 -9.79 20.04
CA VAL A 328 14.24 -8.43 20.51
C VAL A 328 15.47 -8.48 21.43
N GLU A 329 15.54 -9.45 22.32
CA GLU A 329 16.71 -9.67 23.19
C GLU A 329 17.96 -10.08 22.40
N TRP A 330 17.80 -10.97 21.42
CA TRP A 330 18.90 -11.30 20.49
C TRP A 330 19.35 -10.07 19.72
N LEU A 331 18.40 -9.27 19.19
CA LEU A 331 18.67 -8.11 18.37
C LEU A 331 19.46 -7.07 19.16
N LYS A 332 19.01 -6.72 20.38
CA LYS A 332 19.73 -5.82 21.29
C LYS A 332 21.15 -6.29 21.56
N LYS A 333 21.32 -7.59 21.90
CA LYS A 333 22.65 -8.16 22.16
C LYS A 333 23.53 -8.06 20.91
N ASN A 334 23.00 -8.41 19.75
CA ASN A 334 23.75 -8.37 18.51
C ASN A 334 24.11 -6.94 18.08
N ASN A 335 23.22 -5.97 18.31
CA ASN A 335 23.40 -4.58 17.90
C ASN A 335 24.63 -3.92 18.53
N THR A 336 25.08 -4.39 19.71
CA THR A 336 26.33 -3.95 20.33
C THR A 336 27.56 -4.17 19.45
N LYS A 337 27.53 -5.20 18.59
CA LYS A 337 28.58 -5.50 17.59
C LYS A 337 28.48 -4.64 16.32
N HIS A 338 27.33 -4.00 16.12
CA HIS A 338 27.01 -3.22 14.93
C HIS A 338 26.82 -1.73 15.25
N ASN A 339 27.49 -1.22 16.28
CA ASN A 339 27.42 0.18 16.71
C ASN A 339 25.98 0.68 16.95
N ASN A 340 25.07 -0.21 17.37
CA ASN A 340 23.65 0.08 17.59
C ASN A 340 22.91 0.66 16.37
N THR A 341 23.31 0.24 15.15
CA THR A 341 22.76 0.75 13.88
C THR A 341 21.58 -0.04 13.34
N ILE A 342 21.36 -1.27 13.80
CA ILE A 342 20.22 -2.09 13.38
C ILE A 342 18.98 -1.62 14.12
N GLY A 343 17.89 -1.36 13.39
CA GLY A 343 16.64 -0.89 13.97
C GLY A 343 15.48 -1.85 13.81
N PHE A 344 14.47 -1.68 14.66
CA PHE A 344 13.18 -2.37 14.61
C PHE A 344 12.08 -1.32 14.41
N TYR A 345 11.28 -1.42 13.37
CA TYR A 345 10.35 -0.38 12.94
C TYR A 345 8.95 -0.96 12.72
N GLY A 346 7.93 -0.18 13.05
CA GLY A 346 6.56 -0.46 12.63
C GLY A 346 6.33 0.14 11.26
N LEU A 347 5.48 -0.48 10.45
CA LEU A 347 5.05 0.09 9.16
C LEU A 347 3.59 0.53 9.18
N ASP A 348 2.83 0.16 10.20
CA ASP A 348 1.37 0.28 10.23
C ASP A 348 0.88 1.58 10.91
N LEU A 349 -0.39 1.92 10.66
CA LEU A 349 -0.97 3.25 10.92
C LEU A 349 -1.98 3.32 12.06
N TYR A 350 -2.24 2.25 12.81
CA TYR A 350 -3.32 2.30 13.80
C TYR A 350 -2.97 3.21 14.99
N GLY A 351 -1.69 3.42 15.31
CA GLY A 351 -1.18 4.13 16.51
C GLY A 351 -1.45 5.63 16.58
N LEU A 352 -2.66 6.10 16.23
CA LEU A 352 -3.04 7.51 16.10
C LEU A 352 -2.80 8.34 17.38
N GLU A 353 -3.25 7.85 18.54
CA GLU A 353 -3.14 8.54 19.83
C GLU A 353 -1.66 8.82 20.18
N ASN A 354 -0.87 7.75 20.28
CA ASN A 354 0.56 7.82 20.59
C ASN A 354 1.32 8.66 19.56
N SER A 355 0.95 8.59 18.28
CA SER A 355 1.61 9.38 17.22
C SER A 355 1.37 10.88 17.37
N ILE A 356 0.18 11.30 17.78
CA ILE A 356 -0.12 12.72 18.03
C ILE A 356 0.70 13.22 19.22
N ASP A 357 0.73 12.46 20.31
CA ASP A 357 1.48 12.85 21.51
C ASP A 357 2.99 12.95 21.23
N LEU A 358 3.56 12.00 20.47
CA LEU A 358 4.97 12.03 20.08
C LEU A 358 5.32 13.26 19.21
N VAL A 359 4.43 13.68 18.31
CA VAL A 359 4.62 14.91 17.52
C VAL A 359 4.59 16.15 18.42
N ILE A 360 3.61 16.23 19.32
CA ILE A 360 3.46 17.38 20.23
C ILE A 360 4.68 17.48 21.15
N ASN A 361 5.08 16.39 21.81
CA ASN A 361 6.21 16.36 22.74
C ASN A 361 7.52 16.77 22.07
N TYR A 362 7.78 16.27 20.84
CA TYR A 362 8.94 16.69 20.06
C TYR A 362 8.95 18.21 19.80
N LEU A 363 7.80 18.78 19.45
CA LEU A 363 7.68 20.21 19.18
C LEU A 363 7.80 21.05 20.45
N GLU A 364 7.32 20.58 21.60
CA GLU A 364 7.45 21.31 22.87
C GLU A 364 8.91 21.55 23.26
N GLU A 365 9.81 20.62 22.93
CA GLU A 365 11.24 20.75 23.21
C GLU A 365 11.96 21.74 22.28
N ILE A 366 11.44 21.97 21.06
CA ILE A 366 12.17 22.66 19.98
C ILE A 366 11.50 23.96 19.54
N ASP A 367 10.18 24.00 19.48
CA ASP A 367 9.38 25.11 18.94
C ASP A 367 7.98 25.15 19.60
N SER A 368 7.88 25.84 20.74
CA SER A 368 6.65 25.92 21.53
C SER A 368 5.47 26.53 20.77
N ASP A 369 5.72 27.45 19.84
CA ASP A 369 4.67 28.06 19.03
C ASP A 369 4.10 27.04 18.05
N LEU A 370 4.96 26.24 17.42
CA LEU A 370 4.55 25.15 16.54
C LEU A 370 3.88 24.02 17.31
N ALA A 371 4.29 23.75 18.56
CA ALA A 371 3.62 22.80 19.44
C ALA A 371 2.18 23.24 19.78
N ALA A 372 1.98 24.52 20.13
CA ALA A 372 0.65 25.07 20.36
C ALA A 372 -0.23 24.97 19.11
N LEU A 373 0.35 25.19 17.93
CA LEU A 373 -0.34 25.03 16.65
C LEU A 373 -0.69 23.56 16.36
N ALA A 374 0.18 22.61 16.71
CA ALA A 374 -0.09 21.18 16.58
C ALA A 374 -1.28 20.76 17.46
N LYS A 375 -1.29 21.17 18.74
CA LYS A 375 -2.42 20.94 19.64
C LYS A 375 -3.73 21.48 19.08
N LEU A 376 -3.72 22.71 18.55
CA LEU A 376 -4.90 23.31 17.92
C LEU A 376 -5.37 22.50 16.71
N ARG A 377 -4.46 22.04 15.85
CA ARG A 377 -4.82 21.31 14.62
C ARG A 377 -5.29 19.89 14.87
N TYR A 378 -4.73 19.22 15.88
CA TYR A 378 -5.15 17.89 16.29
C TYR A 378 -6.41 17.91 17.16
N SER A 379 -6.80 19.06 17.71
CA SER A 379 -7.97 19.19 18.60
C SER A 379 -9.28 18.60 18.06
N CYS A 380 -9.48 18.59 16.75
CA CYS A 380 -10.71 18.05 16.15
C CYS A 380 -10.78 16.51 16.16
N ILE A 381 -9.62 15.81 16.15
CA ILE A 381 -9.55 14.34 16.19
C ILE A 381 -9.29 13.81 17.59
N MET A 382 -8.70 14.63 18.47
CA MET A 382 -8.41 14.30 19.87
C MET A 382 -9.56 13.61 20.64
N PRO A 383 -10.83 14.07 20.54
CA PRO A 383 -11.94 13.43 21.26
C PRO A 383 -12.22 11.98 20.85
N TYR A 384 -11.67 11.53 19.71
CA TYR A 384 -11.94 10.24 19.12
C TYR A 384 -10.71 9.32 19.08
N MET A 385 -9.56 9.73 19.62
CA MET A 385 -8.30 8.97 19.55
C MET A 385 -8.39 7.56 20.13
N SER A 386 -9.16 7.38 21.20
CA SER A 386 -9.38 6.08 21.84
C SER A 386 -10.30 5.16 21.04
N ASN A 387 -11.11 5.70 20.14
CA ASN A 387 -11.93 4.93 19.20
C ASN A 387 -12.11 5.67 17.86
N PRO A 388 -11.08 5.69 17.00
CA PRO A 388 -11.09 6.49 15.77
C PRO A 388 -12.12 6.02 14.73
N THR A 389 -12.61 4.78 14.85
CA THR A 389 -13.75 4.29 14.08
C THR A 389 -15.00 5.16 14.27
N VAL A 390 -15.24 5.68 15.48
CA VAL A 390 -16.37 6.60 15.73
C VAL A 390 -16.21 7.89 14.93
N TYR A 391 -15.00 8.44 14.87
CA TYR A 391 -14.69 9.62 14.05
C TYR A 391 -15.03 9.37 12.58
N GLY A 392 -14.52 8.27 12.01
CA GLY A 392 -14.80 7.90 10.61
C GLY A 392 -16.29 7.81 10.30
N LYS A 393 -17.07 7.20 11.21
CA LYS A 393 -18.53 7.09 11.09
C LYS A 393 -19.23 8.43 11.12
N LEU A 394 -18.81 9.36 11.97
CA LEU A 394 -19.43 10.69 12.09
C LEU A 394 -19.13 11.56 10.87
N VAL A 395 -17.90 11.52 10.37
CA VAL A 395 -17.50 12.24 9.15
C VAL A 395 -18.26 11.73 7.94
N LYS A 396 -18.37 10.40 7.76
CA LYS A 396 -19.13 9.81 6.65
C LYS A 396 -20.60 10.25 6.67
N ASN A 397 -21.22 10.26 7.86
CA ASN A 397 -22.61 10.66 8.00
C ASN A 397 -22.82 12.19 8.02
N GLN A 398 -21.80 12.98 7.66
CA GLN A 398 -21.84 14.44 7.63
C GLN A 398 -22.22 15.09 8.98
N LYS A 399 -22.00 14.37 10.08
CA LYS A 399 -22.25 14.85 11.45
C LYS A 399 -21.02 15.54 12.07
N LEU A 400 -19.88 15.41 11.41
CA LEU A 400 -18.61 16.01 11.81
C LEU A 400 -17.84 16.42 10.55
N GLU A 401 -17.19 17.57 10.59
CA GLU A 401 -16.25 17.95 9.53
C GLU A 401 -14.96 17.13 9.61
N SER A 402 -14.35 16.86 8.46
CA SER A 402 -13.10 16.09 8.42
C SER A 402 -11.92 16.94 8.91
N CYS A 403 -11.13 16.34 9.79
CA CYS A 403 -9.85 16.85 10.30
C CYS A 403 -8.72 16.83 9.28
N GLU A 404 -8.90 16.19 8.12
CA GLU A 404 -7.87 15.98 7.09
C GLU A 404 -7.07 17.26 6.79
N LYS A 405 -7.76 18.38 6.58
CA LYS A 405 -7.10 19.67 6.29
C LYS A 405 -6.16 20.11 7.42
N ALA A 406 -6.57 19.93 8.67
CA ALA A 406 -5.80 20.36 9.83
C ALA A 406 -4.57 19.45 10.05
N VAL A 407 -4.75 18.13 9.97
CA VAL A 407 -3.66 17.16 10.12
C VAL A 407 -2.63 17.28 8.98
N LEU A 408 -3.08 17.45 7.74
CA LEU A 408 -2.20 17.67 6.59
C LEU A 408 -1.42 18.98 6.72
N LYS A 409 -2.07 20.07 7.15
CA LYS A 409 -1.38 21.33 7.37
C LYS A 409 -0.27 21.18 8.42
N MET A 410 -0.49 20.35 9.45
CA MET A 410 0.55 20.06 10.45
C MET A 410 1.75 19.34 9.83
N LEU A 411 1.51 18.31 9.02
CA LEU A 411 2.58 17.64 8.27
C LEU A 411 3.34 18.62 7.35
N PHE A 412 2.63 19.50 6.64
CA PHE A 412 3.26 20.53 5.80
C PHE A 412 4.12 21.51 6.60
N ASP A 413 3.68 21.94 7.79
CA ASP A 413 4.48 22.85 8.60
C ASP A 413 5.75 22.19 9.15
N LEU A 414 5.72 20.89 9.48
CA LEU A 414 6.93 20.14 9.80
C LEU A 414 7.90 20.08 8.61
N LEU A 415 7.39 19.89 7.39
CA LEU A 415 8.22 19.89 6.17
C LEU A 415 8.78 21.28 5.84
N LYS A 416 7.97 22.32 5.98
CA LYS A 416 8.39 23.71 5.69
C LYS A 416 9.45 24.18 6.66
N ASN A 417 9.33 23.81 7.94
CA ASN A 417 10.25 24.21 8.99
C ASN A 417 11.40 23.20 9.20
N LYS A 418 11.58 22.23 8.30
CA LYS A 418 12.57 21.15 8.44
C LYS A 418 14.00 21.58 8.79
N ASN A 419 14.46 22.72 8.25
CA ASN A 419 15.78 23.27 8.54
C ASN A 419 15.85 23.88 9.95
N LYS A 420 14.77 24.57 10.38
CA LYS A 420 14.63 25.14 11.74
C LYS A 420 14.54 24.01 12.77
N LEU A 421 13.80 22.96 12.44
CA LEU A 421 13.53 21.82 13.31
C LEU A 421 14.70 20.84 13.40
N ASN A 422 15.89 21.19 12.89
CA ASN A 422 17.11 20.38 12.97
C ASN A 422 16.88 18.96 12.46
N HIS A 423 17.12 18.69 11.16
CA HIS A 423 17.02 17.40 10.42
C HIS A 423 17.72 16.21 11.10
N SER A 424 17.32 15.92 12.32
CA SER A 424 17.87 14.98 13.26
C SER A 424 17.05 13.71 13.20
N GLN A 425 17.51 12.69 13.92
CA GLN A 425 16.72 11.49 14.10
C GLN A 425 15.36 11.83 14.73
N ALA A 426 15.31 12.66 15.76
CA ALA A 426 14.06 13.04 16.41
C ALA A 426 13.07 13.71 15.43
N TYR A 427 13.56 14.59 14.54
CA TYR A 427 12.74 15.17 13.46
C TYR A 427 12.13 14.11 12.55
N PHE A 428 12.92 13.13 12.11
CA PHE A 428 12.43 12.08 11.22
C PHE A 428 11.30 11.26 11.86
N TYR A 429 11.41 10.95 13.15
CA TYR A 429 10.39 10.20 13.87
C TYR A 429 9.13 11.03 14.10
N ALA A 430 9.26 12.32 14.44
CA ALA A 430 8.12 13.23 14.52
C ALA A 430 7.42 13.39 13.16
N TYR A 431 8.18 13.53 12.07
CA TYR A 431 7.64 13.58 10.71
C TYR A 431 6.88 12.30 10.34
N GLN A 432 7.44 11.13 10.66
CA GLN A 432 6.79 9.86 10.38
C GLN A 432 5.53 9.66 11.24
N ASN A 433 5.57 10.02 12.53
CA ASN A 433 4.38 10.03 13.38
C ASN A 433 3.30 10.98 12.80
N ALA A 434 3.65 12.18 12.35
CA ALA A 434 2.70 13.07 11.69
C ALA A 434 2.12 12.50 10.38
N THR A 435 2.91 11.71 9.64
CA THR A 435 2.44 10.97 8.46
C THR A 435 1.42 9.89 8.85
N VAL A 436 1.70 9.13 9.93
CA VAL A 436 0.74 8.18 10.52
C VAL A 436 -0.57 8.87 10.88
N VAL A 437 -0.52 10.06 11.48
CA VAL A 437 -1.74 10.81 11.84
C VAL A 437 -2.59 11.15 10.62
N VAL A 438 -1.96 11.60 9.52
CA VAL A 438 -2.65 11.90 8.25
C VAL A 438 -3.29 10.63 7.67
N ASP A 439 -2.53 9.56 7.56
CA ASP A 439 -3.00 8.32 6.93
C ASP A 439 -4.02 7.58 7.78
N ALA A 440 -3.88 7.62 9.11
CA ALA A 440 -4.87 7.12 10.04
C ALA A 440 -6.20 7.87 9.92
N GLU A 441 -6.18 9.21 9.84
CA GLU A 441 -7.38 10.01 9.64
C GLU A 441 -8.13 9.59 8.37
N ARG A 442 -7.39 9.36 7.27
CA ARG A 442 -7.94 8.89 5.99
C ARG A 442 -8.45 7.45 6.09
N TYR A 443 -7.66 6.56 6.68
CA TYR A 443 -7.98 5.15 6.85
C TYR A 443 -9.28 4.96 7.63
N TYR A 444 -9.44 5.61 8.78
CA TYR A 444 -10.65 5.44 9.61
C TYR A 444 -11.91 5.97 8.92
N LYS A 445 -11.80 6.96 8.01
CA LYS A 445 -12.91 7.34 7.12
C LYS A 445 -13.18 6.25 6.08
N ALA A 446 -12.13 5.79 5.39
CA ALA A 446 -12.19 4.80 4.31
C ALA A 446 -12.79 3.46 4.76
N MET A 447 -12.60 3.06 6.03
CA MET A 447 -13.21 1.86 6.62
C MET A 447 -14.74 1.79 6.43
N TYR A 448 -15.41 2.93 6.21
CA TYR A 448 -16.84 2.97 5.95
C TYR A 448 -17.22 3.15 4.47
N TYR A 449 -16.30 3.48 3.56
CA TYR A 449 -16.59 3.67 2.13
C TYR A 449 -16.49 2.35 1.35
N GLY A 450 -15.42 1.58 1.55
CA GLY A 450 -15.19 0.30 0.87
C GLY A 450 -13.99 -0.46 1.44
N SER A 451 -14.06 -1.80 1.42
CA SER A 451 -13.00 -2.65 1.99
C SER A 451 -11.66 -2.52 1.25
N ALA A 452 -11.70 -2.43 -0.08
CA ALA A 452 -10.52 -2.28 -0.92
C ALA A 452 -9.82 -0.92 -0.72
N GLU A 453 -10.59 0.15 -0.50
CA GLU A 453 -10.05 1.50 -0.31
C GLU A 453 -9.24 1.60 1.00
N SER A 454 -9.83 1.15 2.11
CA SER A 454 -9.13 1.12 3.39
C SER A 454 -7.92 0.18 3.35
N TRP A 455 -8.03 -0.94 2.64
CA TRP A 455 -6.93 -1.87 2.45
C TRP A 455 -5.76 -1.23 1.71
N ASN A 456 -6.03 -0.61 0.56
CA ASN A 456 -5.02 0.03 -0.26
C ASN A 456 -4.33 1.18 0.45
N LEU A 457 -5.09 2.02 1.18
CA LEU A 457 -4.50 3.09 2.00
C LEU A 457 -3.49 2.55 3.02
N ARG A 458 -3.83 1.45 3.70
CA ARG A 458 -2.95 0.81 4.68
C ARG A 458 -1.69 0.25 4.05
N ASP A 459 -1.80 -0.49 2.95
CA ASP A 459 -0.63 -1.06 2.28
C ASP A 459 0.25 -0.01 1.59
N PHE A 460 -0.35 1.07 1.08
CA PHE A 460 0.39 2.23 0.61
C PHE A 460 1.17 2.88 1.75
N HIS A 461 0.52 3.14 2.89
CA HIS A 461 1.20 3.67 4.05
C HIS A 461 2.41 2.80 4.45
N MET A 462 2.22 1.48 4.57
CA MET A 462 3.33 0.56 4.91
C MET A 462 4.49 0.65 3.91
N PHE A 463 4.19 0.65 2.61
CA PHE A 463 5.20 0.76 1.55
C PHE A 463 5.96 2.08 1.59
N TYR A 464 5.27 3.18 1.87
CA TYR A 464 5.90 4.50 1.93
C TYR A 464 6.70 4.73 3.19
N THR A 465 6.23 4.24 4.33
CA THR A 465 7.01 4.19 5.57
C THR A 465 8.31 3.41 5.35
N LEU A 466 8.25 2.27 4.65
CA LEU A 466 9.44 1.51 4.25
C LEU A 466 10.39 2.32 3.35
N LYS A 467 9.87 3.02 2.34
CA LYS A 467 10.69 3.88 1.46
C LYS A 467 11.32 5.05 2.20
N SER A 468 10.59 5.67 3.12
CA SER A 468 11.08 6.74 3.99
C SER A 468 12.24 6.24 4.85
N LEU A 469 12.11 5.07 5.46
CA LEU A 469 13.19 4.43 6.22
C LEU A 469 14.43 4.14 5.37
N LEU A 470 14.27 3.52 4.20
CA LEU A 470 15.38 3.22 3.29
C LEU A 470 16.08 4.50 2.80
N SER A 471 15.32 5.58 2.59
CA SER A 471 15.87 6.87 2.18
C SER A 471 16.63 7.54 3.34
N TYR A 472 16.07 7.52 4.55
CA TYR A 472 16.66 8.11 5.75
C TYR A 472 17.98 7.42 6.15
N HIS A 473 17.99 6.08 6.14
CA HIS A 473 19.19 5.30 6.47
C HIS A 473 20.21 5.22 5.31
N GLY A 474 19.88 5.78 4.15
CA GLY A 474 20.78 5.91 3.01
C GLY A 474 20.77 4.73 2.05
N LYS A 475 21.49 4.88 0.93
CA LYS A 475 21.45 3.98 -0.22
C LYS A 475 21.84 2.53 0.09
N ASP A 476 22.70 2.32 1.07
CA ASP A 476 23.26 1.02 1.46
C ASP A 476 22.36 0.27 2.47
N SER A 477 21.30 0.91 2.96
CA SER A 477 20.32 0.28 3.84
C SER A 477 19.53 -0.82 3.12
N LYS A 478 19.21 -1.87 3.89
CA LYS A 478 18.41 -3.00 3.43
C LYS A 478 17.41 -3.40 4.51
N ALA A 479 16.21 -3.78 4.06
CA ALA A 479 15.08 -4.02 4.95
C ALA A 479 14.55 -5.45 4.87
N VAL A 480 14.28 -6.03 6.03
CA VAL A 480 13.45 -7.23 6.16
C VAL A 480 12.07 -6.81 6.63
N VAL A 481 11.03 -7.18 5.91
CA VAL A 481 9.63 -6.86 6.27
C VAL A 481 8.94 -8.10 6.83
N TRP A 482 8.36 -8.04 8.01
CA TRP A 482 7.52 -9.08 8.60
C TRP A 482 6.07 -8.64 8.54
N ALA A 483 5.28 -9.28 7.68
CA ALA A 483 3.86 -9.00 7.55
C ALA A 483 3.12 -10.26 7.11
N HIS A 484 1.80 -10.27 7.11
CA HIS A 484 1.01 -11.42 6.68
C HIS A 484 1.24 -11.78 5.19
N ASN A 485 1.03 -13.04 4.78
CA ASN A 485 1.10 -13.46 3.37
C ASN A 485 0.25 -12.58 2.45
N SER A 486 -0.93 -12.15 2.92
CA SER A 486 -1.84 -11.25 2.20
C SER A 486 -1.25 -9.86 1.93
N HIS A 487 -0.29 -9.42 2.72
CA HIS A 487 0.41 -8.14 2.54
C HIS A 487 1.67 -8.29 1.70
N ILE A 488 2.45 -9.35 1.91
CA ILE A 488 3.79 -9.49 1.29
C ILE A 488 3.80 -10.23 -0.04
N GLY A 489 2.76 -11.00 -0.38
CA GLY A 489 2.66 -11.65 -1.68
C GLY A 489 2.43 -10.62 -2.79
N ASN A 490 2.70 -10.95 -4.05
CA ASN A 490 2.31 -10.06 -5.16
C ASN A 490 0.77 -10.09 -5.34
N ALA A 491 0.05 -9.05 -4.91
CA ALA A 491 -1.40 -8.95 -5.06
C ALA A 491 -1.91 -9.26 -6.47
N LEU A 492 -1.20 -8.86 -7.53
CA LEU A 492 -1.60 -9.13 -8.92
C LEU A 492 -1.83 -10.62 -9.19
N ALA A 493 -1.10 -11.49 -8.49
CA ALA A 493 -1.19 -12.93 -8.64
C ALA A 493 -2.33 -13.55 -7.83
N THR A 494 -3.15 -12.74 -7.14
CA THR A 494 -4.18 -13.19 -6.21
C THR A 494 -5.55 -12.60 -6.53
N GLU A 495 -6.59 -13.24 -6.00
CA GLU A 495 -7.97 -12.76 -6.04
C GLU A 495 -8.17 -11.41 -5.32
N MET A 496 -7.22 -10.99 -4.48
CA MET A 496 -7.24 -9.68 -3.83
C MET A 496 -7.19 -8.57 -4.89
N TYR A 497 -6.31 -8.68 -5.88
CA TYR A 497 -6.25 -7.69 -6.95
C TYR A 497 -7.52 -7.65 -7.80
N ALA A 498 -8.16 -8.79 -8.01
CA ALA A 498 -9.47 -8.85 -8.67
C ALA A 498 -10.58 -8.10 -7.90
N ARG A 499 -10.41 -7.92 -6.57
CA ARG A 499 -11.27 -7.10 -5.70
C ARG A 499 -10.84 -5.63 -5.62
N GLY A 500 -9.81 -5.23 -6.38
CA GLY A 500 -9.23 -3.90 -6.32
C GLY A 500 -8.26 -3.68 -5.15
N GLU A 501 -7.85 -4.76 -4.47
CA GLU A 501 -6.92 -4.71 -3.34
C GLU A 501 -5.47 -4.88 -3.85
N ILE A 502 -4.60 -3.94 -3.50
CA ILE A 502 -3.14 -4.04 -3.70
C ILE A 502 -2.45 -4.33 -2.37
N ASN A 503 -1.15 -4.63 -2.39
CA ASN A 503 -0.42 -4.83 -1.15
C ASN A 503 1.06 -4.40 -1.24
N ILE A 504 1.73 -4.29 -0.09
CA ILE A 504 3.15 -3.90 -0.01
C ILE A 504 4.06 -4.84 -0.81
N GLY A 505 3.75 -6.13 -0.87
CA GLY A 505 4.48 -7.12 -1.65
C GLY A 505 4.49 -6.82 -3.15
N HIS A 506 3.33 -6.47 -3.69
CA HIS A 506 3.15 -5.99 -5.06
C HIS A 506 3.93 -4.68 -5.28
N LEU A 507 3.77 -3.68 -4.41
CA LEU A 507 4.43 -2.38 -4.55
C LEU A 507 5.95 -2.48 -4.49
N CYS A 508 6.47 -3.35 -3.63
CA CYS A 508 7.90 -3.65 -3.55
C CYS A 508 8.41 -4.30 -4.84
N LYS A 509 7.67 -5.22 -5.45
CA LYS A 509 8.04 -5.78 -6.76
C LYS A 509 8.00 -4.72 -7.87
N GLU A 510 7.00 -3.86 -7.90
CA GLU A 510 6.89 -2.78 -8.90
C GLU A 510 8.00 -1.72 -8.79
N HIS A 511 8.49 -1.47 -7.57
CA HIS A 511 9.46 -0.42 -7.30
C HIS A 511 10.92 -0.91 -7.25
N PHE A 512 11.17 -2.06 -6.63
CA PHE A 512 12.51 -2.62 -6.47
C PHE A 512 12.81 -3.74 -7.47
N GLU A 513 11.81 -4.19 -8.25
CA GLU A 513 11.95 -5.21 -9.30
C GLU A 513 12.64 -6.47 -8.76
N SER A 514 13.74 -6.88 -9.40
CA SER A 514 14.55 -8.05 -9.03
C SER A 514 15.19 -7.96 -7.65
N LYS A 515 15.23 -6.76 -7.03
CA LYS A 515 15.77 -6.50 -5.69
C LYS A 515 14.74 -6.59 -4.57
N SER A 516 13.50 -6.97 -4.88
CA SER A 516 12.52 -7.44 -3.89
C SER A 516 12.49 -8.96 -3.88
N TYR A 517 12.45 -9.57 -2.70
CA TYR A 517 12.31 -11.03 -2.55
C TYR A 517 11.19 -11.35 -1.55
N ASN A 518 10.12 -12.01 -2.01
CA ASN A 518 8.91 -12.26 -1.23
C ASN A 518 8.86 -13.75 -0.83
N ILE A 519 8.80 -14.04 0.46
CA ILE A 519 8.81 -15.40 1.02
C ILE A 519 7.47 -15.68 1.70
N GLY A 520 6.67 -16.56 1.13
CA GLY A 520 5.40 -17.01 1.70
C GLY A 520 5.58 -18.19 2.65
N PHE A 521 4.64 -18.38 3.56
CA PHE A 521 4.61 -19.51 4.49
C PHE A 521 3.29 -20.25 4.41
N GLY A 522 3.25 -21.54 4.76
CA GLY A 522 2.00 -22.28 4.86
C GLY A 522 2.02 -23.44 5.85
N THR A 523 0.81 -23.88 6.21
CA THR A 523 0.59 -25.05 7.06
C THR A 523 -0.67 -25.83 6.68
N HIS A 524 -0.66 -27.14 6.88
CA HIS A 524 -1.83 -27.99 6.64
C HIS A 524 -2.80 -27.98 7.83
N THR A 525 -2.28 -28.12 9.04
CA THR A 525 -3.06 -28.28 10.28
C THR A 525 -2.24 -27.83 11.49
N GLY A 526 -2.82 -27.83 12.69
CA GLY A 526 -2.12 -27.46 13.90
C GLY A 526 -3.01 -26.69 14.87
N THR A 527 -2.39 -25.75 15.59
CA THR A 527 -3.11 -24.77 16.40
C THR A 527 -2.64 -23.35 16.08
N VAL A 528 -3.52 -22.38 16.30
CA VAL A 528 -3.27 -20.94 16.10
C VAL A 528 -3.78 -20.14 17.29
N ALA A 529 -3.06 -19.09 17.68
CA ALA A 529 -3.56 -18.09 18.62
C ALA A 529 -4.40 -17.05 17.86
N ALA A 530 -5.71 -17.04 18.07
CA ALA A 530 -6.63 -16.14 17.38
C ALA A 530 -7.84 -15.79 18.26
N ALA A 531 -8.61 -14.79 17.86
CA ALA A 531 -9.90 -14.47 18.47
C ALA A 531 -11.07 -14.94 17.58
N LYS A 532 -12.26 -15.13 18.15
CA LYS A 532 -13.46 -15.47 17.37
C LYS A 532 -14.06 -14.27 16.64
N ASN A 533 -14.01 -13.10 17.26
CA ASN A 533 -14.42 -11.83 16.67
C ASN A 533 -13.39 -10.74 16.97
N TRP A 534 -13.51 -9.61 16.27
CA TRP A 534 -12.67 -8.45 16.52
C TRP A 534 -12.86 -7.93 17.95
N GLY A 535 -11.76 -7.78 18.70
CA GLY A 535 -11.78 -7.35 20.09
C GLY A 535 -12.03 -8.45 21.13
N ASP A 536 -12.36 -9.68 20.71
CA ASP A 536 -12.52 -10.80 21.65
C ASP A 536 -11.17 -11.22 22.25
N ALA A 537 -11.22 -11.91 23.40
CA ALA A 537 -10.04 -12.50 24.01
C ALA A 537 -9.42 -13.60 23.11
N MET A 538 -8.09 -13.68 23.13
CA MET A 538 -7.34 -14.71 22.40
C MET A 538 -7.66 -16.11 22.91
N GLN A 539 -7.75 -17.05 21.98
CA GLN A 539 -7.91 -18.48 22.22
C GLN A 539 -6.88 -19.26 21.39
N VAL A 540 -6.42 -20.39 21.92
CA VAL A 540 -5.67 -21.38 21.14
C VAL A 540 -6.71 -22.24 20.42
N MET A 541 -6.79 -22.09 19.10
CA MET A 541 -7.81 -22.72 18.26
C MET A 541 -7.17 -23.80 17.36
N PRO A 542 -7.81 -24.96 17.15
CA PRO A 542 -7.35 -25.94 16.18
C PRO A 542 -7.55 -25.39 14.76
N ILE A 543 -6.56 -25.56 13.89
CA ILE A 543 -6.67 -25.22 12.47
C ILE A 543 -7.29 -26.42 11.75
N ASN A 544 -8.32 -26.19 10.93
CA ASN A 544 -8.87 -27.24 10.06
C ASN A 544 -7.78 -27.80 9.13
N ASN A 545 -7.95 -29.03 8.67
CA ASN A 545 -7.09 -29.57 7.62
C ASN A 545 -7.27 -28.76 6.32
N SER A 546 -6.20 -28.60 5.54
CA SER A 546 -6.27 -27.83 4.30
C SER A 546 -7.23 -28.41 3.27
N LEU A 547 -7.91 -27.51 2.55
CA LEU A 547 -8.93 -27.85 1.56
C LEU A 547 -8.32 -28.50 0.32
N ALA A 548 -8.99 -29.47 -0.30
CA ALA A 548 -8.46 -30.25 -1.42
C ALA A 548 -7.92 -29.39 -2.59
N GLU A 549 -8.57 -28.27 -2.89
CA GLU A 549 -8.19 -27.38 -3.99
C GLU A 549 -7.04 -26.41 -3.65
N SER A 550 -6.46 -26.51 -2.45
CA SER A 550 -5.46 -25.58 -1.94
C SER A 550 -4.01 -25.99 -2.20
N TYR A 551 -3.10 -25.03 -2.28
CA TYR A 551 -1.66 -25.33 -2.33
C TYR A 551 -1.20 -26.06 -1.06
N GLU A 552 -1.77 -25.76 0.10
CA GLU A 552 -1.47 -26.45 1.35
C GLU A 552 -1.83 -27.94 1.28
N HIS A 553 -2.89 -28.32 0.56
CA HIS A 553 -3.23 -29.72 0.33
C HIS A 553 -2.20 -30.43 -0.53
N LEU A 554 -1.77 -29.80 -1.63
CA LEU A 554 -0.72 -30.35 -2.50
C LEU A 554 0.58 -30.56 -1.72
N CYS A 555 1.02 -29.54 -0.96
CA CYS A 555 2.20 -29.61 -0.11
C CYS A 555 2.08 -30.72 0.95
N HIS A 556 0.92 -30.88 1.58
CA HIS A 556 0.66 -31.97 2.52
C HIS A 556 0.80 -33.35 1.86
N LYS A 557 0.26 -33.52 0.65
CA LYS A 557 0.26 -34.80 -0.09
C LYS A 557 1.62 -35.25 -0.57
N THR A 558 2.62 -34.36 -0.62
CA THR A 558 4.03 -34.75 -0.86
C THR A 558 4.60 -35.68 0.21
N ASN A 559 3.98 -35.73 1.40
CA ASN A 559 4.49 -36.38 2.60
C ASN A 559 5.84 -35.84 3.12
N VAL A 560 6.30 -34.69 2.60
CA VAL A 560 7.49 -34.00 3.11
C VAL A 560 7.06 -33.09 4.27
N THR A 561 7.57 -33.34 5.46
CA THR A 561 7.10 -32.67 6.69
C THR A 561 7.36 -31.17 6.69
N ASN A 562 8.58 -30.74 6.36
CA ASN A 562 8.92 -29.33 6.20
C ASN A 562 9.88 -29.18 5.03
N PHE A 563 9.68 -28.15 4.22
CA PHE A 563 10.55 -27.84 3.10
C PHE A 563 10.50 -26.36 2.73
N THR A 564 11.50 -25.92 1.98
CA THR A 564 11.48 -24.65 1.26
C THR A 564 11.39 -24.95 -0.23
N LEU A 565 10.55 -24.20 -0.94
CA LEU A 565 10.30 -24.37 -2.36
C LEU A 565 10.74 -23.10 -3.11
N PRO A 566 11.84 -23.16 -3.86
CA PRO A 566 12.26 -22.05 -4.72
C PRO A 566 11.29 -21.88 -5.88
N LEU A 567 10.72 -20.67 -6.01
CA LEU A 567 9.70 -20.39 -7.01
C LEU A 567 10.19 -19.47 -8.12
N ARG A 568 11.21 -18.63 -7.89
CA ARG A 568 11.75 -17.70 -8.89
C ARG A 568 12.29 -18.42 -10.13
N GLU A 569 12.01 -17.90 -11.33
CA GLU A 569 12.32 -18.53 -12.63
C GLU A 569 13.78 -18.98 -12.78
N GLN A 570 14.73 -18.28 -12.17
CA GLN A 570 16.15 -18.63 -12.22
C GLN A 570 16.57 -19.82 -11.34
N TYR A 571 15.72 -20.26 -10.41
CA TYR A 571 16.01 -21.33 -9.43
C TYR A 571 14.94 -22.42 -9.40
N SER A 572 13.89 -22.27 -10.19
CA SER A 572 12.73 -23.15 -10.21
C SER A 572 12.73 -23.89 -11.54
N GLU A 573 12.53 -25.20 -11.51
CA GLU A 573 12.38 -25.99 -12.73
C GLU A 573 11.22 -25.44 -13.57
N LYS A 574 11.43 -25.32 -14.89
CA LYS A 574 10.42 -24.77 -15.80
C LYS A 574 9.09 -25.54 -15.69
N ASN A 575 9.18 -26.86 -15.47
CA ASN A 575 8.05 -27.75 -15.25
C ASN A 575 7.24 -27.36 -14.00
N LEU A 576 7.90 -27.14 -12.86
CA LEU A 576 7.24 -26.74 -11.61
C LEU A 576 6.43 -25.45 -11.78
N ARG A 577 7.02 -24.40 -12.37
CA ARG A 577 6.31 -23.12 -12.57
C ARG A 577 5.11 -23.26 -13.50
N GLU A 578 5.22 -24.09 -14.53
CA GLU A 578 4.11 -24.37 -15.45
C GLU A 578 2.97 -25.12 -14.74
N LEU A 579 3.29 -26.17 -13.97
CA LEU A 579 2.33 -26.95 -13.20
C LEU A 579 1.61 -26.13 -12.12
N LEU A 580 2.31 -25.17 -11.50
CA LEU A 580 1.76 -24.28 -10.47
C LEU A 580 1.16 -22.98 -11.02
N SER A 581 1.09 -22.81 -12.34
CA SER A 581 0.64 -21.57 -12.98
C SER A 581 -0.88 -21.34 -12.89
N THR A 582 -1.66 -22.37 -12.59
CA THR A 582 -3.13 -22.30 -12.48
C THR A 582 -3.56 -21.88 -11.07
N PRO A 583 -4.50 -20.91 -10.92
CA PRO A 583 -4.91 -20.43 -9.61
C PRO A 583 -5.49 -21.52 -8.70
N ARG A 584 -5.05 -21.55 -7.44
CA ARG A 584 -5.53 -22.46 -6.39
C ARG A 584 -5.76 -21.70 -5.10
N LEU A 585 -6.48 -22.33 -4.16
CA LEU A 585 -6.73 -21.72 -2.85
C LEU A 585 -5.42 -21.60 -2.04
N GLU A 586 -5.26 -20.49 -1.34
CA GLU A 586 -4.23 -20.26 -0.32
C GLU A 586 -4.89 -19.76 0.96
N ARG A 587 -4.46 -20.30 2.10
CA ARG A 587 -4.96 -19.99 3.43
C ARG A 587 -4.35 -18.71 3.97
N ALA A 588 -5.19 -17.88 4.58
CA ALA A 588 -4.84 -16.61 5.21
C ALA A 588 -5.65 -16.39 6.49
N ILE A 589 -5.08 -16.78 7.64
CA ILE A 589 -5.71 -16.64 8.94
C ILE A 589 -5.20 -15.38 9.64
N GLY A 590 -6.04 -14.35 9.70
CA GLY A 590 -5.72 -13.12 10.42
C GLY A 590 -5.74 -13.29 11.95
N VAL A 591 -5.93 -12.17 12.65
CA VAL A 591 -6.03 -12.11 14.12
C VAL A 591 -7.36 -12.70 14.61
N VAL A 592 -8.35 -12.78 13.71
CA VAL A 592 -9.63 -13.47 13.88
C VAL A 592 -9.59 -14.77 13.09
N TYR A 593 -10.04 -15.86 13.69
CA TYR A 593 -10.20 -17.15 13.02
C TYR A 593 -11.62 -17.70 13.20
N ARG A 594 -12.31 -17.93 12.08
CA ARG A 594 -13.64 -18.54 12.00
C ARG A 594 -13.52 -19.88 11.28
N SER A 595 -13.28 -20.94 12.04
CA SER A 595 -13.07 -22.28 11.48
C SER A 595 -14.31 -22.83 10.77
N GLU A 596 -15.51 -22.40 11.18
CA GLU A 596 -16.78 -22.86 10.61
C GLU A 596 -17.05 -22.30 9.20
N THR A 597 -16.43 -21.17 8.87
CA THR A 597 -16.60 -20.47 7.57
C THR A 597 -15.27 -20.30 6.82
N GLU A 598 -14.28 -21.14 7.12
CA GLU A 598 -12.87 -20.93 6.74
C GLU A 598 -12.66 -20.68 5.25
N LEU A 599 -13.36 -21.41 4.36
CA LEU A 599 -13.29 -21.19 2.91
C LEU A 599 -13.65 -19.75 2.51
N MET A 600 -14.67 -19.17 3.15
CA MET A 600 -15.14 -17.82 2.83
C MET A 600 -14.33 -16.73 3.53
N SER A 601 -13.81 -17.00 4.73
CA SER A 601 -13.18 -15.97 5.57
C SER A 601 -11.65 -16.01 5.57
N HIS A 602 -11.03 -17.13 5.19
CA HIS A 602 -9.59 -17.37 5.35
C HIS A 602 -8.94 -18.05 4.15
N TYR A 603 -9.60 -18.04 2.98
CA TYR A 603 -9.01 -18.51 1.74
C TYR A 603 -9.23 -17.50 0.63
N PHE A 604 -8.27 -17.42 -0.28
CA PHE A 604 -8.40 -16.71 -1.55
C PHE A 604 -7.67 -17.49 -2.65
N LYS A 605 -8.01 -17.25 -3.92
CA LYS A 605 -7.27 -17.86 -5.04
C LYS A 605 -5.97 -17.11 -5.34
N THR A 606 -4.91 -17.85 -5.63
CA THR A 606 -3.59 -17.28 -5.98
C THR A 606 -2.86 -18.15 -7.00
N VAL A 607 -1.87 -17.58 -7.68
CA VAL A 607 -0.84 -18.29 -8.44
C VAL A 607 0.49 -18.22 -7.69
N LEU A 608 0.81 -19.28 -6.96
CA LEU A 608 1.93 -19.34 -6.01
C LEU A 608 3.28 -18.82 -6.58
N PRO A 609 3.76 -19.28 -7.77
CA PRO A 609 5.06 -18.83 -8.32
C PRO A 609 5.08 -17.40 -8.87
N SER A 610 3.91 -16.76 -8.95
CA SER A 610 3.75 -15.35 -9.31
C SER A 610 3.54 -14.47 -8.08
N GLN A 611 3.08 -15.05 -6.97
CA GLN A 611 2.90 -14.39 -5.68
C GLN A 611 4.19 -14.30 -4.87
N PHE A 612 4.95 -15.38 -4.79
CA PHE A 612 6.16 -15.49 -3.98
C PHE A 612 7.38 -15.92 -4.81
N ASP A 613 8.57 -15.54 -4.34
CA ASP A 613 9.85 -16.01 -4.87
C ASP A 613 10.33 -17.30 -4.19
N GLU A 614 9.85 -17.55 -2.97
CA GLU A 614 10.09 -18.75 -2.17
C GLU A 614 8.86 -19.06 -1.31
N TYR A 615 8.56 -20.34 -1.10
CA TYR A 615 7.50 -20.78 -0.21
C TYR A 615 8.03 -21.76 0.85
N ILE A 616 7.84 -21.43 2.12
CA ILE A 616 8.28 -22.26 3.26
C ILE A 616 7.09 -22.99 3.85
N TRP A 617 7.20 -24.31 3.89
CA TRP A 617 6.14 -25.20 4.32
C TRP A 617 6.43 -25.86 5.67
N PHE A 618 5.41 -25.89 6.53
CA PHE A 618 5.37 -26.70 7.74
C PHE A 618 4.09 -27.53 7.75
N ASN A 619 4.19 -28.86 7.70
CA ASN A 619 2.98 -29.69 7.63
C ASN A 619 2.09 -29.61 8.88
N LYS A 620 2.67 -29.31 10.05
CA LYS A 620 1.91 -29.11 11.29
C LYS A 620 2.56 -28.03 12.13
N THR A 621 1.74 -27.11 12.63
CA THR A 621 2.20 -25.96 13.42
C THR A 621 1.51 -25.84 14.78
N LYS A 622 1.99 -24.92 15.62
CA LYS A 622 1.47 -24.65 16.96
C LYS A 622 1.19 -23.16 17.15
N ALA A 623 0.26 -22.86 18.04
CA ALA A 623 -0.03 -21.49 18.45
C ALA A 623 1.19 -20.83 19.11
N ILE A 624 1.40 -19.53 18.86
CA ILE A 624 2.40 -18.72 19.58
C ILE A 624 2.10 -18.68 21.08
N THR A 625 3.11 -18.36 21.89
CA THR A 625 2.93 -18.18 23.34
C THR A 625 2.84 -16.70 23.68
N PRO A 626 1.64 -16.15 24.01
CA PRO A 626 1.49 -14.74 24.39
C PRO A 626 2.21 -14.46 25.72
N LEU A 627 2.71 -13.25 25.91
CA LEU A 627 3.18 -12.82 27.23
C LEU A 627 1.97 -12.42 28.09
N LYS A 628 1.72 -13.14 29.19
CA LYS A 628 0.62 -12.83 30.12
C LYS A 628 1.02 -11.72 31.09
N ILE A 629 0.24 -10.65 31.15
CA ILE A 629 0.46 -9.48 32.03
C ILE A 629 0.44 -9.85 33.53
N LYS A 630 -0.30 -10.90 33.95
CA LYS A 630 -0.54 -11.19 35.37
C LYS A 630 0.25 -12.34 36.00
N THR A 631 0.90 -13.23 35.24
CA THR A 631 1.43 -14.49 35.82
C THR A 631 2.79 -14.94 35.33
N GLU A 632 3.37 -14.31 34.32
CA GLU A 632 4.74 -14.61 33.95
C GLU A 632 5.58 -13.36 34.18
N LYS A 633 6.42 -13.41 35.21
CA LYS A 633 7.66 -12.66 35.23
C LYS A 633 8.69 -13.51 34.48
N PRO A 634 8.88 -13.39 33.16
CA PRO A 634 10.26 -13.42 32.72
C PRO A 634 11.00 -12.36 33.54
N GLU A 635 12.27 -12.57 33.88
CA GLU A 635 13.11 -11.56 34.56
C GLU A 635 13.35 -10.34 33.64
N LEU A 636 12.29 -9.74 33.10
CA LEU A 636 12.34 -8.55 32.30
C LEU A 636 12.81 -7.42 33.22
N LYS A 637 13.89 -6.77 32.80
CA LYS A 637 14.36 -5.57 33.49
C LYS A 637 13.26 -4.51 33.45
N TYR A 638 13.22 -3.64 34.46
CA TYR A 638 12.29 -2.50 34.51
C TYR A 638 12.35 -1.59 33.26
N MET A 639 13.48 -1.62 32.54
CA MET A 639 13.69 -0.85 31.29
C MET A 639 13.34 -1.62 30.01
N HIS A 640 12.86 -2.87 30.10
CA HIS A 640 12.42 -3.63 28.92
C HIS A 640 11.05 -3.10 28.46
N PRO A 641 10.79 -2.94 27.14
CA PRO A 641 9.53 -2.40 26.64
C PRO A 641 8.30 -3.24 27.03
N PHE A 642 8.43 -4.56 27.15
CA PHE A 642 7.40 -5.45 27.71
C PHE A 642 7.41 -5.58 29.25
N GLY A 643 8.29 -4.85 29.94
CA GLY A 643 8.58 -5.01 31.38
C GLY A 643 7.85 -4.02 32.31
N ARG A 644 6.95 -3.18 31.79
CA ARG A 644 6.16 -2.28 32.64
C ARG A 644 5.12 -3.10 33.42
N ILE A 645 5.31 -3.15 34.73
CA ILE A 645 4.35 -3.66 35.71
C ILE A 645 3.58 -2.42 36.21
N ASP A 646 2.24 -2.48 36.21
CA ASP A 646 1.41 -1.50 36.92
C ASP A 646 1.97 -1.29 38.33
N LYS A 647 2.20 -0.03 38.72
CA LYS A 647 2.62 0.31 40.09
C LYS A 647 1.51 0.05 41.08
#